data_AF-A0A8H6C0T9-F1
#
_entry.id   AF-A0A8H6C0T9-F1
#
_cell.length_a   1.000
_cell.length_b   1.000
_cell.length_c   1.000
_cell.angle_alpha   90.00
_cell.angle_beta   90.00
_cell.angle_gamma   90.00
#
_symmetry.space_group_name_H-M   'P 1'
#
loop_
_entity.id
_entity.type
_entity.pdbx_description
1 polymer ?
#
loop_
_entity_poly.entity_id
_entity_poly.type
_entity_poly.pdbx_seq_one_letter_code
_entity_poly.pdbx_strand_id
1 'polypeptide(L)'
;MSSVKSATTSTSAAPRRREIKRPDDKAIKEEIEKLKDEIKKLDLTNNEINAQIAKAQIDQKVMDKRNKLQTELKSLIAKQSQGKNERQLINDQIKAIDASMKKRIAEIQQQTSKNNFKNVAEIDSRINYLDGLIDAGNLKLADERRFVKEMSSLRKLRKDFGSIEKTQELIDQDKAKIAELKKKLSATHNKEVQAQFETIQKELDAINESNKTIISKRDELRDKRTEIKKQKDAKYEQIRKIRSDFDEKFASFKKQLAEEKKRRDEEYKQRLLEEKQQKKKEQAEKELAEASIPAFTEEINSIHTLLSYFDPSYVKPTKKTETNGALPINNNIRKVEFPEDFVVIKKEQEEFFAGTKGKKGKQHQKKSTKHKNFTVAPEVVVALSDLTIAFPTKEEEVPETIKTLKETLTALEEKQEEQTKINIERAKARIAKLEAEEDKEEEFETTAEEKDQKKATESEPLPTKKPTKSVSETTISICIPSTVISSKNAYNLQQITNIIYQIAKACTIYKVAEIIVFDDEPEKTLANPSKKSNVNGDKVSPSLLVASLLQFFITPPYLVKTMFSSHLNSKFKNILPKFTYAFKLPKITTLPFMQNNQVYKDFKEGMIIPRETPLMKKKNKKTKSDHKITVSKYVNIGEKEALKLNIKREIPIYSRVTVDLKNKTVVSPLQAYGVVGHKAAFGYHVRMASEFNKIFTQSPISDGYSSTIYVNCDDYFGNNNKISELDNLSTFKEATGNVLMVLGNYKDLQAGFKADTSNVFENIDSVAHLFDSKLNIPDGCRIEDAILISLAKVIE
;
A
#
# COMPACT_ATOMS: atom_id res chain seq x y z
N MET A 1 -25.50 -41.82 66.99
CA MET A 1 -24.13 -42.36 67.17
C MET A 1 -23.51 -42.47 65.78
N SER A 2 -22.81 -41.46 65.27
CA SER A 2 -21.44 -41.00 65.58
C SER A 2 -20.33 -41.87 64.96
N SER A 3 -19.63 -41.34 63.95
CA SER A 3 -18.15 -41.28 63.84
C SER A 3 -17.81 -40.71 62.45
N VAL A 4 -17.54 -39.42 62.30
CA VAL A 4 -16.20 -38.79 62.39
C VAL A 4 -15.16 -39.48 61.50
N LYS A 5 -14.87 -38.88 60.34
CA LYS A 5 -13.55 -38.91 59.72
C LYS A 5 -13.09 -37.47 59.44
N SER A 6 -11.92 -37.20 59.97
CA SER A 6 -11.21 -35.93 60.12
C SER A 6 -10.91 -35.23 58.79
N ALA A 7 -11.30 -33.97 58.67
CA ALA A 7 -10.79 -33.05 57.67
C ALA A 7 -9.40 -32.57 58.10
N THR A 8 -8.38 -32.96 57.36
CA THR A 8 -7.03 -32.42 57.44
C THR A 8 -7.02 -30.97 56.98
N THR A 9 -6.63 -30.06 57.88
CA THR A 9 -6.34 -28.66 57.62
C THR A 9 -5.17 -28.53 56.65
N SER A 10 -5.45 -28.15 55.40
CA SER A 10 -4.42 -27.72 54.45
C SER A 10 -3.96 -26.31 54.80
N THR A 11 -2.74 -26.20 55.31
CA THR A 11 -1.96 -24.95 55.38
C THR A 11 -1.92 -24.30 53.99
N SER A 12 -2.30 -23.02 53.92
CA SER A 12 -2.33 -22.21 52.70
C SER A 12 -0.92 -21.99 52.15
N ALA A 13 -0.45 -22.91 51.29
CA ALA A 13 0.75 -22.72 50.50
C ALA A 13 0.45 -21.70 49.37
N ALA A 14 1.31 -20.68 49.23
CA ALA A 14 1.25 -19.73 48.12
C ALA A 14 1.22 -20.47 46.75
N PRO A 15 0.44 -20.02 45.76
CA PRO A 15 0.26 -20.75 44.51
C PRO A 15 1.59 -20.87 43.76
N ARG A 16 2.00 -22.12 43.48
CA ARG A 16 3.21 -22.42 42.67
C ARG A 16 3.06 -21.79 41.28
N ARG A 17 4.08 -21.04 40.85
CA ARG A 17 4.13 -20.38 39.54
C ARG A 17 4.03 -21.42 38.42
N ARG A 18 3.20 -21.15 37.39
CA ARG A 18 3.15 -21.96 36.16
C ARG A 18 4.29 -21.52 35.26
N GLU A 19 5.36 -22.31 35.16
CA GLU A 19 6.46 -22.02 34.23
C GLU A 19 6.06 -22.32 32.79
N ILE A 20 5.82 -21.27 31.99
CA ILE A 20 5.53 -21.38 30.57
C ILE A 20 6.86 -21.42 29.81
N LYS A 21 7.14 -22.52 29.09
CA LYS A 21 8.39 -22.70 28.33
C LYS A 21 8.35 -22.01 26.97
N ARG A 22 9.42 -21.28 26.63
CA ARG A 22 9.58 -20.63 25.32
C ARG A 22 9.94 -21.67 24.24
N PRO A 23 9.41 -21.55 23.00
CA PRO A 23 9.87 -22.35 21.86
C PRO A 23 11.39 -22.20 21.59
N ASP A 24 12.05 -23.27 21.12
CA ASP A 24 13.51 -23.30 20.92
C ASP A 24 13.94 -22.65 19.59
N ASP A 25 14.53 -21.45 19.70
CA ASP A 25 15.00 -20.66 18.56
C ASP A 25 16.26 -21.25 17.87
N LYS A 26 17.02 -22.14 18.53
CA LYS A 26 18.31 -22.65 18.01
C LYS A 26 18.10 -23.78 17.01
N ALA A 27 17.28 -24.77 17.36
CA ALA A 27 17.00 -25.93 16.50
C ALA A 27 16.45 -25.51 15.12
N ILE A 28 15.56 -24.53 15.08
CA ILE A 28 14.97 -24.01 13.83
C ILE A 28 16.02 -23.28 12.97
N LYS A 29 16.94 -22.54 13.59
CA LYS A 29 18.00 -21.85 12.85
C LYS A 29 18.91 -22.85 12.16
N GLU A 30 19.26 -23.94 12.83
CA GLU A 30 20.07 -25.03 12.26
C GLU A 30 19.36 -25.75 11.11
N GLU A 31 18.06 -26.03 11.23
CA GLU A 31 17.26 -26.62 10.13
C GLU A 31 17.17 -25.70 8.91
N ILE A 32 16.91 -24.40 9.13
CA ILE A 32 16.87 -23.41 8.05
C ILE A 32 18.24 -23.24 7.40
N GLU A 33 19.33 -23.36 8.16
CA GLU A 33 20.70 -23.26 7.63
C GLU A 33 21.04 -24.44 6.71
N LYS A 34 20.70 -25.67 7.11
CA LYS A 34 20.84 -26.87 6.26
C LYS A 34 20.11 -26.71 4.91
N LEU A 35 18.85 -26.26 4.95
CA LEU A 35 18.06 -26.02 3.73
C LEU A 35 18.66 -24.91 2.86
N LYS A 36 19.21 -23.86 3.46
CA LYS A 36 19.91 -22.79 2.73
C LYS A 36 21.18 -23.28 2.04
N ASP A 37 21.96 -24.16 2.67
CA ASP A 37 23.17 -24.69 2.06
C ASP A 37 22.86 -25.63 0.89
N GLU A 38 21.76 -26.39 0.97
CA GLU A 38 21.27 -27.15 -0.16
C GLU A 38 20.79 -26.26 -1.33
N ILE A 39 20.13 -25.14 -1.03
CA ILE A 39 19.76 -24.15 -2.05
C ILE A 39 21.01 -23.56 -2.71
N LYS A 40 22.07 -23.24 -1.95
CA LYS A 40 23.34 -22.76 -2.51
C LYS A 40 23.97 -23.78 -3.47
N LYS A 41 23.92 -25.08 -3.13
CA LYS A 41 24.40 -26.15 -4.04
C LYS A 41 23.59 -26.17 -5.34
N LEU A 42 22.27 -26.07 -5.25
CA LEU A 42 21.39 -25.99 -6.42
C LEU A 42 21.67 -24.73 -7.26
N ASP A 43 21.98 -23.59 -6.64
CA ASP A 43 22.35 -22.36 -7.34
C ASP A 43 23.64 -22.50 -8.15
N LEU A 44 24.67 -23.17 -7.60
CA LEU A 44 25.91 -23.46 -8.33
C LEU A 44 25.63 -24.31 -9.58
N THR A 45 24.85 -25.38 -9.42
CA THR A 45 24.49 -26.25 -10.57
C THR A 45 23.64 -25.51 -11.62
N ASN A 46 22.75 -24.62 -11.20
CA ASN A 46 21.95 -23.79 -12.12
C ASN A 46 22.85 -22.81 -12.90
N ASN A 47 23.85 -22.21 -12.25
CA ASN A 47 24.80 -21.31 -12.91
C ASN A 47 25.64 -22.05 -13.96
N GLU A 48 26.10 -23.27 -13.66
CA GLU A 48 26.80 -24.13 -14.62
C GLU A 48 25.93 -24.47 -15.82
N ILE A 49 24.67 -24.86 -15.60
CA ILE A 49 23.71 -25.14 -16.68
C ILE A 49 23.43 -23.89 -17.52
N ASN A 50 23.28 -22.72 -16.91
CA ASN A 50 23.10 -21.47 -17.64
C ASN A 50 24.33 -21.13 -18.50
N ALA A 51 25.53 -21.38 -18.00
CA ALA A 51 26.76 -21.23 -18.78
C ALA A 51 26.82 -22.21 -19.96
N GLN A 52 26.34 -23.44 -19.79
CA GLN A 52 26.24 -24.42 -20.87
C GLN A 52 25.18 -24.03 -21.92
N ILE A 53 24.03 -23.50 -21.49
CA ILE A 53 22.99 -22.96 -22.39
C ILE A 53 23.52 -21.78 -23.21
N ALA A 54 24.27 -20.87 -22.58
CA ALA A 54 24.87 -19.74 -23.26
C ALA A 54 25.89 -20.16 -24.33
N LYS A 55 26.60 -21.28 -24.12
CA LYS A 55 27.51 -21.87 -25.11
C LYS A 55 26.77 -22.62 -26.24
N ALA A 56 25.62 -23.21 -25.95
CA ALA A 56 24.78 -23.93 -26.91
C ALA A 56 23.85 -22.97 -27.68
N GLN A 57 24.40 -21.89 -28.24
CA GLN A 57 23.68 -20.91 -29.04
C GLN A 57 23.99 -21.10 -30.53
N ILE A 58 22.97 -20.96 -31.37
CA ILE A 58 23.14 -20.96 -32.82
C ILE A 58 23.68 -19.58 -33.24
N ASP A 59 24.70 -19.57 -34.10
CA ASP A 59 25.27 -18.34 -34.62
C ASP A 59 24.21 -17.46 -35.30
N GLN A 60 24.20 -16.17 -34.94
CA GLN A 60 23.24 -15.21 -35.47
C GLN A 60 23.28 -15.14 -37.01
N LYS A 61 24.47 -15.26 -37.60
CA LYS A 61 24.64 -15.29 -39.07
C LYS A 61 23.92 -16.46 -39.73
N VAL A 62 23.89 -17.63 -39.09
CA VAL A 62 23.20 -18.83 -39.60
C VAL A 62 21.69 -18.64 -39.50
N MET A 63 21.21 -18.04 -38.40
CA MET A 63 19.80 -17.68 -38.24
C MET A 63 19.34 -16.63 -39.25
N ASP A 64 20.14 -15.60 -39.49
CA ASP A 64 19.83 -14.56 -40.48
C ASP A 64 19.83 -15.15 -41.91
N LYS A 65 20.78 -16.04 -42.23
CA LYS A 65 20.79 -16.76 -43.51
C LYS A 65 19.53 -17.62 -43.68
N ARG A 66 19.14 -18.37 -42.64
CA ARG A 66 17.90 -19.16 -42.63
C ARG A 66 16.68 -18.29 -42.88
N ASN A 67 16.55 -17.16 -42.20
CA ASN A 67 15.39 -16.27 -42.33
C ASN A 67 15.31 -15.64 -43.74
N LYS A 68 16.46 -15.29 -44.33
CA LYS A 68 16.53 -14.83 -45.73
C LYS A 68 16.07 -15.91 -46.70
N LEU A 69 16.63 -17.12 -46.60
CA LEU A 69 16.24 -18.26 -47.43
C LEU A 69 14.74 -18.60 -47.28
N GLN A 70 14.18 -18.53 -46.07
CA GLN A 70 12.74 -18.73 -45.85
C GLN A 70 11.88 -17.64 -46.51
N THR A 71 12.34 -16.39 -46.48
CA THR A 71 11.63 -15.26 -47.12
C THR A 71 11.67 -15.40 -48.64
N GLU A 72 12.83 -15.75 -49.19
CA GLU A 72 13.01 -16.05 -50.61
C GLU A 72 12.14 -17.23 -51.04
N LEU A 73 12.12 -18.32 -50.26
CA LEU A 73 11.27 -19.49 -50.52
C LEU A 73 9.78 -19.11 -50.53
N LYS A 74 9.30 -18.33 -49.55
CA LYS A 74 7.93 -17.82 -49.54
C LYS A 74 7.61 -17.00 -50.79
N SER A 75 8.54 -16.14 -51.23
CA SER A 75 8.36 -15.34 -52.44
C SER A 75 8.29 -16.21 -53.70
N LEU A 76 9.09 -17.28 -53.77
CA LEU A 76 9.07 -18.24 -54.88
C LEU A 76 7.77 -19.04 -54.88
N ILE A 77 7.29 -19.49 -53.72
CA ILE A 77 5.98 -20.17 -53.59
C ILE A 77 4.85 -19.26 -54.08
N ALA A 78 4.87 -17.98 -53.70
CA ALA A 78 3.89 -17.00 -54.16
C ALA A 78 3.94 -16.83 -55.70
N LYS A 79 5.15 -16.71 -56.28
CA LYS A 79 5.34 -16.63 -57.74
C LYS A 79 4.88 -17.90 -58.47
N GLN A 80 5.13 -19.07 -57.90
CA GLN A 80 4.66 -20.35 -58.46
C GLN A 80 3.14 -20.45 -58.41
N SER A 81 2.52 -20.04 -57.30
CA SER A 81 1.06 -20.01 -57.16
C SER A 81 0.42 -19.03 -58.15
N GLN A 82 0.98 -17.84 -58.32
CA GLN A 82 0.51 -16.86 -59.30
C GLN A 82 0.61 -17.40 -60.73
N GLY A 83 1.77 -17.97 -61.09
CA GLY A 83 1.95 -18.59 -62.41
C GLY A 83 1.00 -19.76 -62.65
N LYS A 84 0.63 -20.53 -61.62
CA LYS A 84 -0.39 -21.59 -61.72
C LYS A 84 -1.79 -21.01 -61.99
N ASN A 85 -2.16 -19.96 -61.25
CA ASN A 85 -3.45 -19.29 -61.42
C ASN A 85 -3.58 -18.65 -62.82
N GLU A 86 -2.54 -17.96 -63.30
CA GLU A 86 -2.52 -17.37 -64.64
C GLU A 86 -2.67 -18.43 -65.74
N ARG A 87 -1.96 -19.56 -65.64
CA ARG A 87 -2.10 -20.67 -66.59
C ARG A 87 -3.52 -21.25 -66.58
N GLN A 88 -4.12 -21.37 -65.40
CA GLN A 88 -5.50 -21.85 -65.28
C GLN A 88 -6.49 -20.88 -65.93
N LEU A 89 -6.32 -19.58 -65.69
CA LEU A 89 -7.16 -18.53 -66.27
C LEU A 89 -7.05 -18.47 -67.80
N ILE A 90 -5.82 -18.57 -68.34
CA ILE A 90 -5.58 -18.66 -69.79
C ILE A 90 -6.21 -19.93 -70.37
N ASN A 91 -6.08 -21.07 -69.70
CA ASN A 91 -6.70 -22.33 -70.15
C ASN A 91 -8.24 -22.25 -70.14
N ASP A 92 -8.83 -21.63 -69.12
CA ASP A 92 -10.28 -21.47 -69.03
C ASP A 92 -10.81 -20.48 -70.09
N GLN A 93 -10.05 -19.41 -70.40
CA GLN A 93 -10.34 -18.53 -71.54
C GLN A 93 -10.26 -19.25 -72.88
N ILE A 94 -9.23 -20.08 -73.09
CA ILE A 94 -9.10 -20.90 -74.31
C ILE A 94 -10.30 -21.83 -74.45
N LYS A 95 -10.71 -22.51 -73.36
CA LYS A 95 -11.88 -23.40 -73.38
C LYS A 95 -13.18 -22.66 -73.68
N ALA A 96 -13.38 -21.47 -73.09
CA ALA A 96 -14.58 -20.66 -73.33
C ALA A 96 -14.68 -20.17 -74.78
N ILE A 97 -13.58 -19.66 -75.34
CA ILE A 97 -13.52 -19.22 -76.75
C ILE A 97 -13.68 -20.43 -77.68
N ASP A 98 -13.03 -21.57 -77.40
CA ASP A 98 -13.17 -22.79 -78.20
C ASP A 98 -14.62 -23.33 -78.18
N ALA A 99 -15.31 -23.25 -77.04
CA ALA A 99 -16.72 -23.61 -76.94
C ALA A 99 -17.64 -22.67 -77.74
N SER A 100 -17.41 -21.34 -77.66
CA SER A 100 -18.10 -20.33 -78.48
C SER A 100 -17.89 -20.59 -79.97
N MET A 101 -16.65 -20.81 -80.37
CA MET A 101 -16.26 -21.09 -81.75
C MET A 101 -16.93 -22.36 -82.25
N LYS A 102 -16.91 -23.46 -81.48
CA LYS A 102 -17.61 -24.72 -81.83
C LYS A 102 -19.11 -24.54 -81.99
N LYS A 103 -19.75 -23.75 -81.12
CA LYS A 103 -21.18 -23.43 -81.24
C LYS A 103 -21.50 -22.69 -82.53
N ARG A 104 -20.70 -21.65 -82.86
CA ARG A 104 -20.85 -20.89 -84.12
C ARG A 104 -20.61 -21.75 -85.34
N ILE A 105 -19.62 -22.64 -85.31
CA ILE A 105 -19.37 -23.61 -86.40
C ILE A 105 -20.57 -24.54 -86.58
N ALA A 106 -21.16 -25.04 -85.49
CA ALA A 106 -22.36 -25.88 -85.56
C ALA A 106 -23.58 -25.12 -86.10
N GLU A 107 -23.76 -23.85 -85.74
CA GLU A 107 -24.81 -22.97 -86.27
C GLU A 107 -24.65 -22.76 -87.80
N ILE A 108 -23.42 -22.47 -88.26
CA ILE A 108 -23.10 -22.37 -89.69
C ILE A 108 -23.39 -23.68 -90.40
N GLN A 109 -22.99 -24.83 -89.85
CA GLN A 109 -23.26 -26.15 -90.44
C GLN A 109 -24.77 -26.45 -90.50
N GLN A 110 -25.54 -26.09 -89.49
CA GLN A 110 -26.99 -26.28 -89.47
C GLN A 110 -27.71 -25.40 -90.51
N GLN A 111 -27.22 -24.18 -90.75
CA GLN A 111 -27.81 -23.26 -91.74
C GLN A 111 -27.40 -23.59 -93.17
N THR A 112 -26.16 -24.07 -93.37
CA THR A 112 -25.64 -24.47 -94.69
C THR A 112 -26.16 -25.83 -95.15
N SER A 113 -26.30 -26.82 -94.25
CA SER A 113 -26.79 -28.17 -94.60
C SER A 113 -28.24 -28.21 -95.15
N LYS A 114 -29.05 -27.19 -94.86
CA LYS A 114 -30.43 -27.08 -95.38
C LYS A 114 -30.49 -26.60 -96.83
N ASN A 115 -29.39 -26.08 -97.37
CA ASN A 115 -29.35 -25.34 -98.62
C ASN A 115 -28.27 -25.92 -99.56
N ASN A 116 -28.52 -25.89 -100.87
CA ASN A 116 -27.60 -26.46 -101.86
C ASN A 116 -26.42 -25.54 -102.25
N PHE A 117 -26.36 -24.32 -101.69
CA PHE A 117 -25.34 -23.31 -102.02
C PHE A 117 -24.37 -23.15 -100.86
N LYS A 118 -23.08 -22.96 -101.15
CA LYS A 118 -22.01 -22.90 -100.13
C LYS A 118 -21.63 -21.48 -99.74
N ASN A 119 -21.71 -20.53 -100.68
CA ASN A 119 -21.33 -19.14 -100.45
C ASN A 119 -22.30 -18.17 -101.14
N VAL A 120 -22.34 -16.92 -100.67
CA VAL A 120 -23.16 -15.84 -101.25
C VAL A 120 -22.85 -15.64 -102.74
N ALA A 121 -21.58 -15.78 -103.12
CA ALA A 121 -21.12 -15.68 -104.51
C ALA A 121 -21.76 -16.73 -105.45
N GLU A 122 -22.05 -17.94 -104.96
CA GLU A 122 -22.70 -18.97 -105.78
C GLU A 122 -24.19 -18.65 -105.99
N ILE A 123 -24.84 -18.09 -104.97
CA ILE A 123 -26.24 -17.64 -105.03
C ILE A 123 -26.37 -16.48 -106.02
N ASP A 124 -25.48 -15.49 -105.94
CA ASP A 124 -25.45 -14.35 -106.87
C ASP A 124 -25.19 -14.80 -108.30
N SER A 125 -24.27 -15.76 -108.51
CA SER A 125 -24.03 -16.33 -109.85
C SER A 125 -25.27 -17.02 -110.42
N ARG A 126 -26.04 -17.74 -109.58
CA ARG A 126 -27.28 -18.41 -110.00
C ARG A 126 -28.40 -17.42 -110.27
N ILE A 127 -28.53 -16.37 -109.46
CA ILE A 127 -29.49 -15.28 -109.68
C ILE A 127 -29.22 -14.63 -111.04
N ASN A 128 -27.97 -14.26 -111.32
CA ASN A 128 -27.58 -13.64 -112.59
C ASN A 128 -27.83 -14.55 -113.79
N TYR A 129 -27.61 -15.86 -113.64
CA TYR A 129 -27.93 -16.83 -114.69
C TYR A 129 -29.44 -16.91 -114.98
N LEU A 130 -30.28 -16.91 -113.94
CA LEU A 130 -31.73 -16.91 -114.11
C LEU A 130 -32.25 -15.58 -114.69
N ASP A 131 -31.68 -14.45 -114.27
CA ASP A 131 -32.01 -13.10 -114.79
C ASP A 131 -31.70 -13.03 -116.31
N GLY A 132 -30.51 -13.47 -116.72
CA GLY A 132 -30.12 -13.48 -118.13
C GLY A 132 -30.97 -14.42 -119.00
N LEU A 133 -31.50 -15.51 -118.43
CA LEU A 133 -32.45 -16.38 -119.14
C LEU A 133 -33.82 -15.73 -119.33
N ILE A 134 -34.29 -14.95 -118.35
CA ILE A 134 -35.55 -14.19 -118.43
C ILE A 134 -35.41 -13.05 -119.46
N ASP A 135 -34.30 -12.30 -119.41
CA ASP A 135 -34.01 -11.21 -120.34
C ASP A 135 -33.90 -11.66 -121.81
N ALA A 136 -33.47 -12.91 -122.06
CA ALA A 136 -33.37 -13.49 -123.40
C ALA A 136 -34.74 -13.74 -124.08
N GLY A 137 -35.86 -13.68 -123.34
CA GLY A 137 -37.23 -13.64 -123.90
C GLY A 137 -37.73 -14.90 -124.61
N ASN A 138 -37.01 -16.03 -124.56
CA ASN A 138 -37.34 -17.27 -125.29
C ASN A 138 -38.03 -18.35 -124.41
N LEU A 139 -38.62 -17.95 -123.28
CA LEU A 139 -39.22 -18.85 -122.29
C LEU A 139 -40.75 -18.82 -122.34
N LYS A 140 -41.39 -19.94 -121.98
CA LYS A 140 -42.84 -19.97 -121.78
C LYS A 140 -43.18 -19.18 -120.51
N LEU A 141 -44.34 -18.52 -120.49
CA LEU A 141 -44.85 -17.76 -119.32
C LEU A 141 -44.87 -18.57 -118.01
N ALA A 142 -45.04 -19.89 -118.08
CA ALA A 142 -44.98 -20.78 -116.92
C ALA A 142 -43.54 -20.92 -116.36
N ASP A 143 -42.55 -20.98 -117.24
CA ASP A 143 -41.12 -21.12 -116.88
C ASP A 143 -40.55 -19.79 -116.38
N GLU A 144 -40.95 -18.67 -116.98
CA GLU A 144 -40.59 -17.32 -116.51
C GLU A 144 -41.11 -17.08 -115.09
N ARG A 145 -42.39 -17.39 -114.81
CA ARG A 145 -42.95 -17.32 -113.45
C ARG A 145 -42.22 -18.23 -112.47
N ARG A 146 -41.78 -19.41 -112.91
CA ARG A 146 -41.01 -20.35 -112.09
C ARG A 146 -39.62 -19.79 -111.76
N PHE A 147 -38.90 -19.25 -112.74
CA PHE A 147 -37.58 -18.64 -112.52
C PHE A 147 -37.63 -17.37 -111.68
N VAL A 148 -38.66 -16.52 -111.85
CA VAL A 148 -38.87 -15.35 -110.97
C VAL A 148 -39.14 -15.79 -109.52
N LYS A 149 -39.91 -16.87 -109.32
CA LYS A 149 -40.14 -17.46 -107.99
C LYS A 149 -38.86 -18.05 -107.40
N GLU A 150 -38.05 -18.74 -108.20
CA GLU A 150 -36.72 -19.25 -107.81
C GLU A 150 -35.79 -18.09 -107.45
N MET A 151 -35.72 -17.04 -108.25
CA MET A 151 -34.89 -15.85 -107.99
C MET A 151 -35.30 -15.12 -106.72
N SER A 152 -36.60 -14.96 -106.46
CA SER A 152 -37.11 -14.41 -105.19
C SER A 152 -36.69 -15.26 -103.99
N SER A 153 -36.76 -16.59 -104.11
CA SER A 153 -36.30 -17.51 -103.07
C SER A 153 -34.78 -17.44 -102.85
N LEU A 154 -33.99 -17.29 -103.91
CA LEU A 154 -32.53 -17.14 -103.86
C LEU A 154 -32.12 -15.79 -103.27
N ARG A 155 -32.83 -14.69 -103.57
CA ARG A 155 -32.58 -13.38 -102.96
C ARG A 155 -32.87 -13.39 -101.45
N LYS A 156 -33.89 -14.15 -101.01
CA LYS A 156 -34.15 -14.39 -99.58
C LYS A 156 -33.02 -15.22 -98.94
N LEU A 157 -32.60 -16.29 -99.61
CA LEU A 157 -31.48 -17.14 -99.22
C LEU A 157 -30.17 -16.32 -99.07
N ARG A 158 -29.89 -15.42 -100.01
CA ARG A 158 -28.73 -14.52 -100.00
C ARG A 158 -28.65 -13.69 -98.72
N LYS A 159 -29.79 -13.17 -98.25
CA LYS A 159 -29.86 -12.40 -97.00
C LYS A 159 -29.50 -13.25 -95.79
N ASP A 160 -29.94 -14.51 -95.77
CA ASP A 160 -29.63 -15.47 -94.71
C ASP A 160 -28.12 -15.83 -94.72
N PHE A 161 -27.51 -16.05 -95.89
CA PHE A 161 -26.07 -16.31 -96.02
C PHE A 161 -25.18 -15.10 -95.69
N GLY A 162 -25.65 -13.87 -95.89
CA GLY A 162 -24.91 -12.67 -95.44
C GLY A 162 -24.76 -12.59 -93.91
N SER A 163 -25.61 -13.29 -93.14
CA SER A 163 -25.44 -13.43 -91.68
C SER A 163 -24.41 -14.50 -91.31
N ILE A 164 -24.19 -15.49 -92.19
CA ILE A 164 -23.20 -16.55 -92.04
C ILE A 164 -21.79 -15.99 -92.22
N GLU A 165 -21.55 -15.12 -93.21
CA GLU A 165 -20.24 -14.47 -93.43
C GLU A 165 -19.79 -13.68 -92.18
N LYS A 166 -20.69 -12.91 -91.57
CA LYS A 166 -20.41 -12.20 -90.31
C LYS A 166 -20.08 -13.15 -89.17
N THR A 167 -20.71 -14.32 -89.13
CA THR A 167 -20.43 -15.35 -88.11
C THR A 167 -19.07 -16.03 -88.37
N GLN A 168 -18.69 -16.19 -89.64
CA GLN A 168 -17.40 -16.72 -90.06
C GLN A 168 -16.23 -15.79 -89.71
N GLU A 169 -16.37 -14.48 -89.94
CA GLU A 169 -15.37 -13.48 -89.52
C GLU A 169 -15.11 -13.55 -88.00
N LEU A 170 -16.16 -13.74 -87.20
CA LEU A 170 -16.03 -13.87 -85.75
C LEU A 170 -15.32 -15.18 -85.34
N ILE A 171 -15.51 -16.27 -86.08
CA ILE A 171 -14.78 -17.54 -85.86
C ILE A 171 -13.29 -17.35 -86.12
N ASP A 172 -12.92 -16.64 -87.19
CA ASP A 172 -11.51 -16.43 -87.53
C ASP A 172 -10.83 -15.48 -86.54
N GLN A 173 -11.56 -14.49 -86.00
CA GLN A 173 -11.11 -13.70 -84.84
C GLN A 173 -10.91 -14.57 -83.59
N ASP A 174 -11.82 -15.49 -83.29
CA ASP A 174 -11.71 -16.39 -82.13
C ASP A 174 -10.53 -17.37 -82.29
N LYS A 175 -10.26 -17.88 -83.50
CA LYS A 175 -9.05 -18.69 -83.80
C LYS A 175 -7.75 -17.89 -83.57
N ALA A 176 -7.71 -16.64 -84.03
CA ALA A 176 -6.56 -15.77 -83.82
C ALA A 176 -6.32 -15.52 -82.32
N LYS A 177 -7.38 -15.25 -81.55
CA LYS A 177 -7.29 -15.10 -80.07
C LYS A 177 -6.80 -16.36 -79.38
N ILE A 178 -7.28 -17.54 -79.78
CA ILE A 178 -6.81 -18.83 -79.23
C ILE A 178 -5.32 -19.02 -79.52
N ALA A 179 -4.85 -18.71 -80.73
CA ALA A 179 -3.44 -18.82 -81.08
C ALA A 179 -2.56 -17.88 -80.24
N GLU A 180 -3.03 -16.65 -79.97
CA GLU A 180 -2.35 -15.70 -79.10
C GLU A 180 -2.30 -16.18 -77.64
N LEU A 181 -3.42 -16.68 -77.10
CA LEU A 181 -3.50 -17.22 -75.73
C LEU A 181 -2.61 -18.46 -75.55
N LYS A 182 -2.52 -19.34 -76.55
CA LYS A 182 -1.60 -20.49 -76.54
C LYS A 182 -0.14 -20.07 -76.54
N LYS A 183 0.21 -18.99 -77.26
CA LYS A 183 1.56 -18.40 -77.24
C LYS A 183 1.89 -17.78 -75.88
N LYS A 184 0.92 -17.14 -75.22
CA LYS A 184 1.08 -16.63 -73.85
C LYS A 184 1.30 -17.78 -72.86
N LEU A 185 0.54 -18.87 -72.99
CA LEU A 185 0.66 -20.05 -72.11
C LEU A 185 2.05 -20.72 -72.15
N SER A 186 2.65 -20.85 -73.34
CA SER A 186 3.99 -21.45 -73.49
C SER A 186 5.12 -20.57 -72.94
N ALA A 187 4.95 -19.25 -72.96
CA ALA A 187 5.91 -18.30 -72.39
C ALA A 187 5.93 -18.32 -70.85
N THR A 188 4.84 -18.72 -70.19
CA THR A 188 4.71 -18.78 -68.72
C THR A 188 5.45 -19.97 -68.09
N HIS A 189 6.28 -20.72 -68.81
CA HIS A 189 6.94 -21.93 -68.33
C HIS A 189 8.16 -21.64 -67.40
N ASN A 190 7.89 -21.45 -66.12
CA ASN A 190 8.88 -21.12 -65.08
C ASN A 190 9.74 -22.31 -64.61
N LYS A 191 10.54 -22.93 -65.49
CA LYS A 191 11.50 -23.98 -65.08
C LYS A 191 12.59 -23.46 -64.14
N GLU A 192 13.01 -22.21 -64.32
CA GLU A 192 14.04 -21.56 -63.51
C GLU A 192 13.59 -21.33 -62.06
N VAL A 193 12.33 -20.92 -61.85
CA VAL A 193 11.75 -20.72 -60.52
C VAL A 193 11.69 -22.04 -59.74
N GLN A 194 11.45 -23.15 -60.43
CA GLN A 194 11.46 -24.49 -59.81
C GLN A 194 12.87 -24.93 -59.40
N ALA A 195 13.89 -24.68 -60.24
CA ALA A 195 15.27 -24.98 -59.91
C ALA A 195 15.78 -24.16 -58.71
N GLN A 196 15.41 -22.87 -58.64
CA GLN A 196 15.72 -22.00 -57.51
C GLN A 196 15.04 -22.47 -56.21
N PHE A 197 13.78 -22.91 -56.29
CA PHE A 197 13.05 -23.48 -55.16
C PHE A 197 13.76 -24.73 -54.60
N GLU A 198 14.14 -25.68 -55.46
CA GLU A 198 14.80 -26.92 -55.04
C GLU A 198 16.19 -26.66 -54.42
N THR A 199 16.92 -25.67 -54.93
CA THR A 199 18.24 -25.29 -54.40
C THR A 199 18.12 -24.67 -53.01
N ILE A 200 17.21 -23.70 -52.85
CA ILE A 200 16.97 -23.04 -51.56
C ILE A 200 16.42 -24.03 -50.54
N GLN A 201 15.54 -24.95 -50.95
CA GLN A 201 14.99 -25.98 -50.07
C GLN A 201 16.10 -26.90 -49.52
N LYS A 202 17.00 -27.37 -50.38
CA LYS A 202 18.16 -28.19 -49.96
C LYS A 202 19.07 -27.45 -48.98
N GLU A 203 19.36 -26.17 -49.22
CA GLU A 203 20.15 -25.36 -48.28
C GLU A 203 19.45 -25.20 -46.92
N LEU A 204 18.13 -25.02 -46.92
CA LEU A 204 17.34 -24.87 -45.71
C LEU A 204 17.30 -26.17 -44.90
N ASP A 205 17.18 -27.32 -45.57
CA ASP A 205 17.15 -28.64 -44.92
C ASP A 205 18.48 -28.97 -44.24
N ALA A 206 19.62 -28.67 -44.88
CA ALA A 206 20.94 -28.82 -44.27
C ALA A 206 21.14 -27.90 -43.04
N ILE A 207 20.64 -26.66 -43.10
CA ILE A 207 20.66 -25.73 -41.96
C ILE A 207 19.74 -26.23 -40.83
N ASN A 208 18.60 -26.83 -41.15
CA ASN A 208 17.67 -27.35 -40.15
C ASN A 208 18.26 -28.57 -39.43
N GLU A 209 18.90 -29.48 -40.15
CA GLU A 209 19.49 -30.69 -39.59
C GLU A 209 20.67 -30.39 -38.64
N SER A 210 21.56 -29.48 -39.04
CA SER A 210 22.67 -29.01 -38.18
C SER A 210 22.15 -28.32 -36.91
N ASN A 211 21.13 -27.47 -37.02
CA ASN A 211 20.53 -26.79 -35.88
C ASN A 211 19.76 -27.73 -34.94
N LYS A 212 19.16 -28.82 -35.45
CA LYS A 212 18.36 -29.77 -34.66
C LYS A 212 19.15 -30.35 -33.48
N THR A 213 20.42 -30.68 -33.69
CA THR A 213 21.29 -31.25 -32.64
C THR A 213 21.56 -30.24 -31.52
N ILE A 214 21.82 -28.97 -31.86
CA ILE A 214 22.06 -27.90 -30.90
C ILE A 214 20.79 -27.61 -30.10
N ILE A 215 19.63 -27.57 -30.79
CA ILE A 215 18.32 -27.36 -30.17
C ILE A 215 18.01 -28.47 -29.15
N SER A 216 18.16 -29.74 -29.53
CA SER A 216 17.91 -30.86 -28.62
C SER A 216 18.74 -30.80 -27.33
N LYS A 217 20.06 -30.54 -27.43
CA LYS A 217 20.95 -30.36 -26.27
C LYS A 217 20.52 -29.17 -25.40
N ARG A 218 20.08 -28.07 -26.03
CA ARG A 218 19.61 -26.89 -25.30
C ARG A 218 18.33 -27.18 -24.54
N ASP A 219 17.42 -27.94 -25.13
CA ASP A 219 16.14 -28.29 -24.50
C ASP A 219 16.36 -29.24 -23.32
N GLU A 220 17.24 -30.23 -23.43
CA GLU A 220 17.65 -31.06 -22.27
C GLU A 220 18.23 -30.24 -21.11
N LEU A 221 19.06 -29.23 -21.40
CA LEU A 221 19.61 -28.33 -20.39
C LEU A 221 18.54 -27.45 -19.74
N ARG A 222 17.52 -27.04 -20.50
CA ARG A 222 16.37 -26.28 -19.98
C ARG A 222 15.48 -27.12 -19.10
N ASP A 223 15.28 -28.39 -19.43
CA ASP A 223 14.54 -29.33 -18.60
C ASP A 223 15.24 -29.53 -17.25
N LYS A 224 16.57 -29.74 -17.27
CA LYS A 224 17.39 -29.82 -16.04
C LYS A 224 17.32 -28.54 -15.20
N ARG A 225 17.35 -27.36 -15.85
CA ARG A 225 17.17 -26.07 -15.15
C ARG A 225 15.78 -25.95 -14.52
N THR A 226 14.75 -26.40 -15.22
CA THR A 226 13.37 -26.38 -14.72
C THR A 226 13.21 -27.31 -13.52
N GLU A 227 13.84 -28.49 -13.56
CA GLU A 227 13.85 -29.43 -12.44
C GLU A 227 14.57 -28.87 -11.20
N ILE A 228 15.74 -28.24 -11.38
CA ILE A 228 16.45 -27.55 -10.28
C ILE A 228 15.59 -26.44 -9.69
N LYS A 229 14.85 -25.69 -10.52
CA LYS A 229 13.94 -24.65 -10.04
C LYS A 229 12.84 -25.26 -9.15
N LYS A 230 12.19 -26.35 -9.58
CA LYS A 230 11.19 -27.06 -8.77
C LYS A 230 11.76 -27.52 -7.42
N GLN A 231 12.96 -28.07 -7.41
CA GLN A 231 13.63 -28.50 -6.17
C GLN A 231 13.93 -27.33 -5.22
N LYS A 232 14.34 -26.17 -5.76
CA LYS A 232 14.54 -24.95 -4.97
C LYS A 232 13.22 -24.45 -4.39
N ASP A 233 12.17 -24.41 -5.19
CA ASP A 233 10.85 -23.94 -4.77
C ASP A 233 10.29 -24.81 -3.63
N ALA A 234 10.43 -26.13 -3.72
CA ALA A 234 10.07 -27.06 -2.65
C ALA A 234 10.85 -26.79 -1.34
N LYS A 235 12.15 -26.50 -1.41
CA LYS A 235 12.97 -26.15 -0.23
C LYS A 235 12.58 -24.79 0.37
N TYR A 236 12.24 -23.80 -0.45
CA TYR A 236 11.71 -22.54 0.03
C TYR A 236 10.33 -22.68 0.69
N GLU A 237 9.49 -23.59 0.21
CA GLU A 237 8.23 -23.92 0.88
C GLU A 237 8.45 -24.60 2.23
N GLN A 238 9.42 -25.51 2.34
CA GLN A 238 9.80 -26.11 3.63
C GLN A 238 10.27 -25.04 4.62
N ILE A 239 11.11 -24.09 4.21
CA ILE A 239 11.53 -22.96 5.06
C ILE A 239 10.33 -22.11 5.49
N ARG A 240 9.36 -21.87 4.60
CA ARG A 240 8.14 -21.12 4.93
C ARG A 240 7.28 -21.85 5.96
N LYS A 241 7.10 -23.17 5.81
CA LYS A 241 6.36 -24.00 6.77
C LYS A 241 7.01 -23.97 8.16
N ILE A 242 8.32 -24.21 8.25
CA ILE A 242 9.07 -24.17 9.52
C ILE A 242 8.90 -22.82 10.24
N ARG A 243 8.91 -21.70 9.50
CA ARG A 243 8.69 -20.36 10.08
C ARG A 243 7.25 -20.15 10.54
N SER A 244 6.27 -20.58 9.75
CA SER A 244 4.85 -20.48 10.11
C SER A 244 4.55 -21.25 11.39
N ASP A 245 4.99 -22.51 11.47
CA ASP A 245 4.79 -23.38 12.63
C ASP A 245 5.43 -22.79 13.89
N PHE A 246 6.59 -22.12 13.74
CA PHE A 246 7.24 -21.42 14.83
C PHE A 246 6.48 -20.18 15.28
N ASP A 247 6.02 -19.35 14.35
CA ASP A 247 5.26 -18.14 14.65
C ASP A 247 3.94 -18.48 15.37
N GLU A 248 3.27 -19.57 14.98
CA GLU A 248 2.08 -20.10 15.66
C GLU A 248 2.39 -20.55 17.09
N LYS A 249 3.46 -21.36 17.27
CA LYS A 249 3.92 -21.78 18.60
C LYS A 249 4.28 -20.58 19.46
N PHE A 250 4.93 -19.56 18.90
CA PHE A 250 5.32 -18.35 19.62
C PHE A 250 4.13 -17.44 19.96
N ALA A 251 3.11 -17.37 19.09
CA ALA A 251 1.87 -16.67 19.36
C ALA A 251 1.10 -17.34 20.52
N SER A 252 1.03 -18.68 20.53
CA SER A 252 0.41 -19.43 21.63
C SER A 252 1.13 -19.19 22.96
N PHE A 253 2.47 -19.17 22.95
CA PHE A 253 3.30 -18.83 24.11
C PHE A 253 3.01 -17.41 24.64
N LYS A 254 2.94 -16.41 23.75
CA LYS A 254 2.60 -15.03 24.13
C LYS A 254 1.21 -14.91 24.76
N LYS A 255 0.22 -15.63 24.21
CA LYS A 255 -1.14 -15.64 24.74
C LYS A 255 -1.16 -16.19 26.18
N GLN A 256 -0.49 -17.32 26.40
CA GLN A 256 -0.37 -17.91 27.74
C GLN A 256 0.31 -16.96 28.75
N LEU A 257 1.34 -16.23 28.32
CA LEU A 257 2.04 -15.27 29.18
C LEU A 257 1.19 -14.03 29.50
N ALA A 258 0.39 -13.55 28.54
CA ALA A 258 -0.54 -12.44 28.76
C ALA A 258 -1.66 -12.83 29.75
N GLU A 259 -2.19 -14.05 29.61
CA GLU A 259 -3.21 -14.59 30.50
C GLU A 259 -2.68 -14.79 31.92
N GLU A 260 -1.46 -15.32 32.07
CA GLU A 260 -0.81 -15.48 33.38
C GLU A 260 -0.52 -14.12 34.05
N LYS A 261 -0.12 -13.10 33.27
CA LYS A 261 0.05 -11.73 33.77
C LYS A 261 -1.28 -11.13 34.22
N LYS A 262 -2.34 -11.26 33.41
CA LYS A 262 -3.67 -10.73 33.74
C LYS A 262 -4.19 -11.32 35.05
N ARG A 263 -4.07 -12.64 35.22
CA ARG A 263 -4.43 -13.33 36.45
C ARG A 263 -3.67 -12.79 37.66
N ARG A 264 -2.37 -12.51 37.52
CA ARG A 264 -1.54 -11.94 38.59
C ARG A 264 -1.98 -10.53 38.98
N ASP A 265 -2.28 -9.71 37.99
CA ASP A 265 -2.72 -8.33 38.21
C ASP A 265 -4.10 -8.31 38.90
N GLU A 266 -5.01 -9.24 38.56
CA GLU A 266 -6.30 -9.45 39.22
C GLU A 266 -6.13 -9.91 40.69
N GLU A 267 -5.30 -10.93 40.93
CA GLU A 267 -4.99 -11.41 42.29
C GLU A 267 -4.37 -10.30 43.18
N TYR A 268 -3.48 -9.48 42.62
CA TYR A 268 -2.86 -8.36 43.33
C TYR A 268 -3.87 -7.27 43.70
N LYS A 269 -4.76 -6.91 42.76
CA LYS A 269 -5.83 -5.93 43.00
C LYS A 269 -6.77 -6.40 44.12
N GLN A 270 -7.16 -7.68 44.12
CA GLN A 270 -8.02 -8.24 45.15
C GLN A 270 -7.39 -8.13 46.55
N ARG A 271 -6.09 -8.48 46.68
CA ARG A 271 -5.38 -8.35 47.96
C ARG A 271 -5.31 -6.92 48.48
N LEU A 272 -5.08 -5.95 47.60
CA LEU A 272 -5.07 -4.54 48.00
C LEU A 272 -6.44 -4.07 48.50
N LEU A 273 -7.52 -4.53 47.86
CA LEU A 273 -8.88 -4.22 48.28
C LEU A 273 -9.19 -4.81 49.67
N GLU A 274 -8.83 -6.08 49.89
CA GLU A 274 -8.98 -6.76 51.18
C GLU A 274 -8.18 -6.07 52.29
N GLU A 275 -6.93 -5.66 52.02
CA GLU A 275 -6.09 -4.95 52.99
C GLU A 275 -6.68 -3.58 53.35
N LYS A 276 -7.21 -2.83 52.36
CA LYS A 276 -7.90 -1.56 52.60
C LYS A 276 -9.12 -1.78 53.50
N GLN A 277 -9.97 -2.76 53.20
CA GLN A 277 -11.17 -3.06 54.00
C GLN A 277 -10.84 -3.46 55.43
N GLN A 278 -9.75 -4.21 55.64
CA GLN A 278 -9.30 -4.58 56.99
C GLN A 278 -8.85 -3.36 57.80
N LYS A 279 -8.08 -2.44 57.20
CA LYS A 279 -7.65 -1.20 57.87
C LYS A 279 -8.83 -0.31 58.26
N LYS A 280 -9.86 -0.23 57.41
CA LYS A 280 -11.10 0.52 57.73
C LYS A 280 -11.79 -0.02 58.98
N LYS A 281 -11.99 -1.34 59.04
CA LYS A 281 -12.60 -2.00 60.21
C LYS A 281 -11.80 -1.74 61.48
N GLU A 282 -10.48 -1.86 61.40
CA GLU A 282 -9.60 -1.61 62.56
C GLU A 282 -9.69 -0.16 63.06
N GLN A 283 -9.81 0.83 62.16
CA GLN A 283 -9.95 2.24 62.54
C GLN A 283 -11.31 2.54 63.19
N ALA A 284 -12.39 2.01 62.63
CA ALA A 284 -13.74 2.16 63.20
C ALA A 284 -13.85 1.51 64.60
N GLU A 285 -13.23 0.33 64.78
CA GLU A 285 -13.18 -0.35 66.08
C GLU A 285 -12.40 0.46 67.13
N LYS A 286 -11.28 1.11 66.75
CA LYS A 286 -10.51 1.97 67.65
C LYS A 286 -11.30 3.19 68.12
N GLU A 287 -11.96 3.90 67.20
CA GLU A 287 -12.73 5.09 67.54
C GLU A 287 -13.93 4.77 68.45
N LEU A 288 -14.57 3.62 68.25
CA LEU A 288 -15.63 3.13 69.15
C LEU A 288 -15.07 2.76 70.54
N ALA A 289 -13.92 2.10 70.59
CA ALA A 289 -13.27 1.72 71.84
C ALA A 289 -12.87 2.93 72.68
N GLU A 290 -12.30 3.97 72.06
CA GLU A 290 -11.94 5.22 72.74
C GLU A 290 -13.16 5.94 73.32
N ALA A 291 -14.26 5.99 72.56
CA ALA A 291 -15.50 6.63 73.01
C ALA A 291 -16.26 5.84 74.10
N SER A 292 -15.97 4.55 74.25
CA SER A 292 -16.60 3.68 75.26
C SER A 292 -15.94 3.80 76.64
N ILE A 293 -14.84 4.54 76.76
CA ILE A 293 -14.23 4.88 78.06
C ILE A 293 -15.19 5.81 78.81
N PRO A 294 -15.56 5.53 80.08
CA PRO A 294 -16.47 6.38 80.82
C PRO A 294 -15.95 7.83 80.90
N ALA A 295 -16.84 8.81 80.73
CA ALA A 295 -16.48 10.22 80.78
C ALA A 295 -15.98 10.63 82.18
N PHE A 296 -15.13 11.64 82.24
CA PHE A 296 -14.56 12.17 83.49
C PHE A 296 -13.70 11.17 84.30
N THR A 297 -13.25 10.05 83.72
CA THR A 297 -12.48 9.03 84.45
C THR A 297 -11.16 9.54 85.00
N GLU A 298 -10.48 10.44 84.28
CA GLU A 298 -9.20 10.99 84.70
C GLU A 298 -9.40 11.99 85.84
N GLU A 299 -10.44 12.83 85.75
CA GLU A 299 -10.84 13.81 86.75
C GLU A 299 -11.33 13.13 88.03
N ILE A 300 -12.18 12.10 87.93
CA ILE A 300 -12.65 11.31 89.09
C ILE A 300 -11.48 10.58 89.76
N ASN A 301 -10.57 9.98 88.98
CA ASN A 301 -9.37 9.35 89.53
C ASN A 301 -8.44 10.37 90.21
N SER A 302 -8.35 11.58 89.67
CA SER A 302 -7.59 12.68 90.25
C SER A 302 -8.22 13.14 91.56
N ILE A 303 -9.54 13.31 91.63
CA ILE A 303 -10.25 13.67 92.86
C ILE A 303 -10.10 12.58 93.93
N HIS A 304 -10.19 11.30 93.57
CA HIS A 304 -9.92 10.22 94.53
C HIS A 304 -8.49 10.26 95.08
N THR A 305 -7.51 10.58 94.24
CA THR A 305 -6.11 10.71 94.64
C THR A 305 -5.91 11.92 95.56
N LEU A 306 -6.57 13.04 95.26
CA LEU A 306 -6.56 14.26 96.07
C LEU A 306 -7.27 14.07 97.42
N LEU A 307 -8.42 13.40 97.45
CA LEU A 307 -9.12 13.07 98.69
C LEU A 307 -8.29 12.13 99.56
N SER A 308 -7.59 11.15 98.99
CA SER A 308 -6.66 10.30 99.73
C SER A 308 -5.46 11.07 100.28
N TYR A 309 -5.07 12.20 99.66
CA TYR A 309 -3.98 13.05 100.12
C TYR A 309 -4.41 14.00 101.25
N PHE A 310 -5.61 14.58 101.18
CA PHE A 310 -6.11 15.54 102.18
C PHE A 310 -6.89 14.90 103.34
N ASP A 311 -7.50 13.73 103.15
CA ASP A 311 -8.28 13.00 104.16
C ASP A 311 -7.66 11.60 104.41
N PRO A 312 -6.86 11.41 105.48
CA PRO A 312 -6.26 10.11 105.80
C PRO A 312 -7.27 9.01 106.13
N SER A 313 -8.54 9.37 106.40
CA SER A 313 -9.63 8.42 106.65
C SER A 313 -10.41 8.05 105.39
N TYR A 314 -10.11 8.69 104.25
CA TYR A 314 -10.79 8.42 102.99
C TYR A 314 -10.25 7.15 102.32
N VAL A 315 -11.11 6.15 102.19
CA VAL A 315 -10.82 4.93 101.42
C VAL A 315 -11.45 5.10 100.04
N LYS A 316 -10.63 5.07 98.99
CA LYS A 316 -11.12 5.09 97.60
C LYS A 316 -12.15 3.96 97.43
N PRO A 317 -13.38 4.25 96.97
CA PRO A 317 -14.37 3.21 96.73
C PRO A 317 -13.83 2.27 95.65
N THR A 318 -13.49 1.05 96.06
CA THR A 318 -13.32 -0.06 95.12
C THR A 318 -14.72 -0.46 94.68
N LYS A 319 -15.21 0.15 93.59
CA LYS A 319 -16.33 -0.46 92.85
C LYS A 319 -15.88 -1.89 92.55
N LYS A 320 -16.63 -2.87 93.04
CA LYS A 320 -16.55 -4.26 92.59
C LYS A 320 -16.96 -4.25 91.12
N THR A 321 -16.01 -4.00 90.24
CA THR A 321 -16.12 -4.45 88.86
C THR A 321 -16.14 -5.95 88.92
N GLU A 322 -17.31 -6.53 88.65
CA GLU A 322 -17.44 -7.93 88.33
C GLU A 322 -16.43 -8.24 87.22
N THR A 323 -15.35 -8.93 87.60
CA THR A 323 -14.41 -9.55 86.69
C THR A 323 -15.08 -10.76 86.05
N ASN A 324 -16.06 -10.52 85.20
CA ASN A 324 -16.46 -11.49 84.19
C ASN A 324 -15.44 -11.43 83.06
N GLY A 325 -14.33 -12.14 83.26
CA GLY A 325 -13.29 -12.27 82.25
C GLY A 325 -11.92 -12.56 82.85
N ALA A 326 -11.73 -13.79 83.32
CA ALA A 326 -10.38 -14.35 83.36
C ALA A 326 -9.80 -14.29 81.93
N LEU A 327 -8.88 -13.37 81.68
CA LEU A 327 -8.03 -13.44 80.50
C LEU A 327 -7.13 -14.66 80.66
N PRO A 328 -7.23 -15.70 79.82
CA PRO A 328 -6.31 -16.81 79.88
C PRO A 328 -4.92 -16.31 79.46
N ILE A 329 -3.97 -16.37 80.38
CA ILE A 329 -2.55 -16.30 80.06
C ILE A 329 -2.23 -17.59 79.27
N ASN A 330 -2.41 -17.53 77.96
CA ASN A 330 -1.89 -18.54 77.05
C ASN A 330 -0.39 -18.30 76.87
N ASN A 331 0.42 -18.94 77.73
CA ASN A 331 1.86 -19.10 77.52
C ASN A 331 2.16 -20.10 76.39
N ASN A 332 1.59 -19.90 75.20
CA ASN A 332 2.01 -20.61 73.99
C ASN A 332 3.01 -19.74 73.22
N ILE A 333 4.23 -19.67 73.77
CA ILE A 333 5.42 -19.28 73.02
C ILE A 333 5.63 -20.38 71.96
N ARG A 334 5.18 -20.15 70.72
CA ARG A 334 5.70 -20.91 69.58
C ARG A 334 7.17 -20.54 69.41
N LYS A 335 8.07 -21.48 69.71
CA LYS A 335 9.43 -21.46 69.18
C LYS A 335 9.34 -21.41 67.65
N VAL A 336 9.75 -20.30 67.06
CA VAL A 336 10.00 -20.22 65.62
C VAL A 336 11.44 -20.68 65.43
N GLU A 337 11.63 -21.89 64.90
CA GLU A 337 12.93 -22.38 64.48
C GLU A 337 13.33 -21.66 63.17
N PHE A 338 14.50 -21.01 63.19
CA PHE A 338 15.09 -20.39 62.02
C PHE A 338 15.88 -21.45 61.22
N PRO A 339 15.67 -21.60 59.89
CA PRO A 339 16.48 -22.47 59.04
C PRO A 339 17.94 -22.00 58.94
N GLU A 340 18.88 -22.94 58.84
CA GLU A 340 20.34 -22.78 59.05
C GLU A 340 21.10 -21.81 58.12
N ASP A 341 20.47 -21.18 57.13
CA ASP A 341 21.15 -20.34 56.12
C ASP A 341 20.67 -18.88 56.08
N PHE A 342 20.42 -18.25 57.24
CA PHE A 342 20.09 -16.82 57.32
C PHE A 342 21.27 -15.98 57.84
N VAL A 343 21.98 -15.31 56.93
CA VAL A 343 23.01 -14.30 57.27
C VAL A 343 22.33 -12.96 57.57
N VAL A 344 22.38 -12.53 58.83
CA VAL A 344 21.89 -11.22 59.28
C VAL A 344 22.86 -10.13 58.84
N ILE A 345 22.46 -9.31 57.86
CA ILE A 345 23.14 -8.04 57.56
C ILE A 345 22.59 -6.99 58.53
N LYS A 346 23.34 -6.69 59.61
CA LYS A 346 23.09 -5.52 60.47
C LYS A 346 23.43 -4.26 59.67
N LYS A 347 22.43 -3.43 59.37
CA LYS A 347 22.67 -2.02 59.04
C LYS A 347 22.74 -1.25 60.35
N GLU A 348 23.90 -0.65 60.61
CA GLU A 348 24.09 0.33 61.68
C GLU A 348 23.21 1.55 61.40
N GLN A 349 22.39 1.94 62.37
CA GLN A 349 21.68 3.23 62.35
C GLN A 349 22.61 4.27 62.98
N GLU A 350 22.96 5.31 62.21
CA GLU A 350 23.68 6.48 62.71
C GLU A 350 22.77 7.29 63.64
N GLU A 351 23.20 7.47 64.90
CA GLU A 351 22.58 8.36 65.88
C GLU A 351 22.88 9.83 65.51
N PHE A 352 21.94 10.44 64.77
CA PHE A 352 22.00 11.84 64.37
C PHE A 352 21.31 12.75 65.40
N PHE A 353 21.87 12.94 66.60
CA PHE A 353 21.76 14.19 67.39
C PHE A 353 22.57 14.12 68.71
N ALA A 354 23.75 14.75 68.76
CA ALA A 354 24.52 14.93 69.99
C ALA A 354 24.39 16.38 70.50
N GLY A 355 23.51 16.59 71.48
CA GLY A 355 23.34 17.86 72.20
C GLY A 355 24.33 17.99 73.37
N THR A 356 25.08 19.09 73.38
CA THR A 356 26.15 19.47 74.30
C THR A 356 25.64 19.90 75.69
N LYS A 357 26.20 19.35 76.80
CA LYS A 357 26.21 20.02 78.12
C LYS A 357 27.44 19.69 78.98
N GLY A 358 28.27 20.71 79.21
CA GLY A 358 28.47 21.35 80.52
C GLY A 358 29.05 20.54 81.70
N LYS A 359 30.27 20.92 82.12
CA LYS A 359 31.02 20.48 83.30
C LYS A 359 30.44 20.94 84.66
N LYS A 360 30.64 20.06 85.66
CA LYS A 360 30.97 20.29 87.09
C LYS A 360 29.96 20.98 88.04
N GLY A 361 29.64 20.26 89.11
CA GLY A 361 29.27 20.82 90.42
C GLY A 361 28.96 19.72 91.45
N LYS A 362 29.82 19.55 92.46
CA LYS A 362 29.75 18.53 93.52
C LYS A 362 29.41 19.22 94.85
N GLN A 363 28.59 18.56 95.68
CA GLN A 363 28.37 18.79 97.13
C GLN A 363 27.61 20.10 97.50
N HIS A 364 26.73 20.19 98.50
CA HIS A 364 26.63 19.54 99.81
C HIS A 364 25.18 19.48 100.31
N GLN A 365 24.85 18.41 101.04
CA GLN A 365 23.78 18.41 102.05
C GLN A 365 24.18 19.28 103.25
N LYS A 366 23.24 20.07 103.77
CA LYS A 366 23.14 20.39 105.20
C LYS A 366 21.67 20.39 105.62
N LYS A 367 21.35 19.52 106.59
CA LYS A 367 20.14 19.57 107.42
C LYS A 367 20.23 20.78 108.35
N SER A 368 19.16 21.56 108.42
CA SER A 368 18.82 22.35 109.61
C SER A 368 17.30 22.42 109.76
N THR A 369 16.84 21.98 110.93
CA THR A 369 15.47 21.92 111.42
C THR A 369 14.85 23.29 111.71
N LYS A 370 13.53 23.39 111.46
CA LYS A 370 12.48 24.23 112.11
C LYS A 370 11.76 25.23 111.17
N HIS A 371 10.61 24.82 110.68
CA HIS A 371 9.24 25.33 110.93
C HIS A 371 8.33 24.50 110.01
N LYS A 372 7.26 23.88 110.54
CA LYS A 372 6.29 23.16 109.69
C LYS A 372 5.50 24.21 108.92
N ASN A 373 6.01 24.58 107.75
CA ASN A 373 5.25 25.33 106.77
C ASN A 373 4.38 24.32 106.02
N PHE A 374 3.10 24.64 105.84
CA PHE A 374 2.15 23.84 105.07
C PHE A 374 2.68 23.72 103.64
N THR A 375 3.21 22.54 103.27
CA THR A 375 3.81 22.30 101.95
C THR A 375 2.98 21.26 101.22
N VAL A 376 2.34 21.64 100.12
CA VAL A 376 1.58 20.73 99.24
C VAL A 376 2.47 20.31 98.06
N ALA A 377 2.42 19.04 97.67
CA ALA A 377 3.21 18.53 96.54
C ALA A 377 2.80 19.21 95.22
N PRO A 378 3.74 19.55 94.31
CA PRO A 378 3.43 20.23 93.05
C PRO A 378 2.38 19.52 92.18
N GLU A 379 2.35 18.18 92.19
CA GLU A 379 1.36 17.37 91.45
C GLU A 379 -0.07 17.57 91.98
N VAL A 380 -0.23 17.74 93.28
CA VAL A 380 -1.52 18.01 93.94
C VAL A 380 -2.01 19.42 93.59
N VAL A 381 -1.10 20.38 93.40
CA VAL A 381 -1.42 21.75 92.96
C VAL A 381 -1.94 21.76 91.52
N VAL A 382 -1.29 21.01 90.63
CA VAL A 382 -1.74 20.89 89.22
C VAL A 382 -3.12 20.23 89.16
N ALA A 383 -3.32 19.11 89.86
CA ALA A 383 -4.61 18.42 89.87
C ALA A 383 -5.76 19.26 90.47
N LEU A 384 -5.51 20.05 91.52
CA LEU A 384 -6.51 21.00 92.05
C LEU A 384 -6.81 22.15 91.07
N SER A 385 -5.79 22.63 90.36
CA SER A 385 -5.93 23.67 89.33
C SER A 385 -6.75 23.17 88.13
N ASP A 386 -6.50 21.95 87.67
CA ASP A 386 -7.22 21.34 86.55
C ASP A 386 -8.70 21.11 86.90
N LEU A 387 -9.00 20.86 88.19
CA LEU A 387 -10.36 20.76 88.72
C LEU A 387 -10.95 22.11 89.13
N THR A 388 -10.23 23.22 88.94
CA THR A 388 -10.63 24.58 89.33
C THR A 388 -11.05 24.74 90.80
N ILE A 389 -10.41 23.99 91.71
CA ILE A 389 -10.63 24.06 93.15
C ILE A 389 -9.56 24.97 93.78
N ALA A 390 -9.97 25.83 94.72
CA ALA A 390 -9.06 26.77 95.36
C ALA A 390 -7.96 26.04 96.16
N PHE A 391 -6.73 26.54 96.05
CA PHE A 391 -5.59 25.99 96.77
C PHE A 391 -5.64 26.38 98.26
N PRO A 392 -5.61 25.43 99.21
CA PRO A 392 -5.56 25.75 100.62
C PRO A 392 -4.20 26.38 100.95
N THR A 393 -4.19 27.66 101.34
CA THR A 393 -2.95 28.36 101.70
C THR A 393 -2.60 28.18 103.18
N LYS A 394 -3.56 27.70 103.98
CA LYS A 394 -3.46 27.44 105.42
C LYS A 394 -4.10 26.11 105.80
N GLU A 395 -3.65 25.52 106.91
CA GLU A 395 -4.15 24.23 107.42
C GLU A 395 -5.66 24.26 107.80
N GLU A 396 -6.19 25.45 108.12
CA GLU A 396 -7.61 25.66 108.46
C GLU A 396 -8.56 25.58 107.23
N GLU A 397 -8.04 25.73 106.00
CA GLU A 397 -8.83 25.74 104.75
C GLU A 397 -8.92 24.33 104.11
N VAL A 398 -8.22 23.34 104.67
CA VAL A 398 -8.21 21.95 104.19
C VAL A 398 -9.58 21.26 104.31
N PRO A 399 -10.36 21.41 105.41
CA PRO A 399 -11.70 20.82 105.52
C PRO A 399 -12.70 21.35 104.47
N GLU A 400 -12.62 22.64 104.13
CA GLU A 400 -13.46 23.24 103.08
C GLU A 400 -13.08 22.71 101.70
N THR A 401 -11.78 22.50 101.45
CA THR A 401 -11.28 21.88 100.21
C THR A 401 -11.72 20.41 100.09
N ILE A 402 -11.76 19.65 101.18
CA ILE A 402 -12.29 18.27 101.19
C ILE A 402 -13.79 18.24 100.90
N LYS A 403 -14.55 19.22 101.42
CA LYS A 403 -15.99 19.33 101.16
C LYS A 403 -16.26 19.63 99.68
N THR A 404 -15.54 20.59 99.10
CA THR A 404 -15.67 20.93 97.68
C THR A 404 -15.20 19.78 96.78
N LEU A 405 -14.16 19.02 97.15
CA LEU A 405 -13.73 17.81 96.44
C LEU A 405 -14.78 16.68 96.48
N LYS A 406 -15.52 16.50 97.59
CA LYS A 406 -16.60 15.51 97.69
C LYS A 406 -17.84 15.94 96.90
N GLU A 407 -18.17 17.23 96.89
CA GLU A 407 -19.24 17.81 96.08
C GLU A 407 -18.94 17.74 94.58
N THR A 408 -17.69 18.01 94.16
CA THR A 408 -17.30 17.86 92.75
C THR A 408 -17.24 16.40 92.30
N LEU A 409 -16.83 15.48 93.17
CA LEU A 409 -16.87 14.04 92.87
C LEU A 409 -18.28 13.53 92.59
N THR A 410 -19.25 13.87 93.45
CA THR A 410 -20.65 13.46 93.27
C THR A 410 -21.27 14.09 92.02
N ALA A 411 -21.00 15.38 91.77
CA ALA A 411 -21.46 16.06 90.56
C ALA A 411 -20.87 15.49 89.26
N LEU A 412 -19.64 14.97 89.29
CA LEU A 412 -19.00 14.34 88.12
C LEU A 412 -19.46 12.90 87.91
N GLU A 413 -19.68 12.13 88.99
CA GLU A 413 -20.22 10.77 88.90
C GLU A 413 -21.66 10.74 88.37
N GLU A 414 -22.51 11.70 88.75
CA GLU A 414 -23.87 11.83 88.21
C GLU A 414 -23.88 12.19 86.72
N LYS A 415 -22.96 13.06 86.28
CA LYS A 415 -22.84 13.49 84.88
C LYS A 415 -22.08 12.51 83.99
N GLN A 416 -21.34 11.56 84.58
CA GLN A 416 -20.49 10.61 83.86
C GLN A 416 -21.30 9.74 82.88
N GLU A 417 -22.43 9.18 83.29
CA GLU A 417 -23.21 8.30 82.41
C GLU A 417 -23.86 9.04 81.23
N GLU A 418 -24.38 10.25 81.48
CA GLU A 418 -24.98 11.10 80.45
C GLU A 418 -23.92 11.53 79.42
N GLN A 419 -22.76 11.98 79.90
CA GLN A 419 -21.68 12.43 79.03
C GLN A 419 -21.04 11.28 78.24
N THR A 420 -20.95 10.07 78.83
CA THR A 420 -20.46 8.87 78.13
C THR A 420 -21.38 8.48 76.98
N LYS A 421 -22.70 8.52 77.19
CA LYS A 421 -23.69 8.23 76.12
C LYS A 421 -23.58 9.23 74.98
N ILE A 422 -23.44 10.52 75.29
CA ILE A 422 -23.25 11.58 74.30
C ILE A 422 -21.94 11.38 73.52
N ASN A 423 -20.86 10.94 74.19
CA ASN A 423 -19.58 10.68 73.53
C ASN A 423 -19.65 9.45 72.59
N ILE A 424 -20.31 8.37 73.02
CA ILE A 424 -20.54 7.18 72.18
C ILE A 424 -21.41 7.52 70.96
N GLU A 425 -22.48 8.29 71.14
CA GLU A 425 -23.34 8.74 70.04
C GLU A 425 -22.59 9.64 69.07
N ARG A 426 -21.76 10.56 69.59
CA ARG A 426 -20.90 11.42 68.76
C ARG A 426 -19.86 10.61 67.99
N ALA A 427 -19.25 9.58 68.59
CA ALA A 427 -18.30 8.70 67.92
C ALA A 427 -18.97 7.84 66.85
N LYS A 428 -20.14 7.26 67.13
CA LYS A 428 -20.94 6.54 66.12
C LYS A 428 -21.37 7.45 64.96
N ALA A 429 -21.76 8.69 65.25
CA ALA A 429 -22.11 9.66 64.22
C ALA A 429 -20.89 10.08 63.40
N ARG A 430 -19.70 10.16 64.02
CA ARG A 430 -18.44 10.47 63.33
C ARG A 430 -17.98 9.31 62.45
N ILE A 431 -18.05 8.07 62.93
CA ILE A 431 -17.82 6.86 62.14
C ILE A 431 -18.78 6.81 60.95
N ALA A 432 -20.09 6.99 61.16
CA ALA A 432 -21.06 7.01 60.07
C ALA A 432 -20.83 8.16 59.06
N LYS A 433 -20.33 9.31 59.53
CA LYS A 433 -19.99 10.43 58.65
C LYS A 433 -18.71 10.15 57.86
N LEU A 434 -17.70 9.54 58.48
CA LEU A 434 -16.46 9.13 57.82
C LEU A 434 -16.73 8.02 56.80
N GLU A 435 -17.56 7.03 57.15
CA GLU A 435 -18.04 6.00 56.21
C GLU A 435 -18.80 6.62 55.03
N ALA A 436 -19.70 7.57 55.27
CA ALA A 436 -20.46 8.23 54.20
C ALA A 436 -19.64 9.24 53.36
N GLU A 437 -18.60 9.86 53.91
CA GLU A 437 -17.66 10.70 53.15
C GLU A 437 -16.71 9.83 52.32
N GLU A 438 -16.22 8.72 52.88
CA GLU A 438 -15.39 7.77 52.15
C GLU A 438 -16.16 6.95 51.11
N ASP A 439 -17.43 6.57 51.34
CA ASP A 439 -18.27 5.92 50.33
C ASP A 439 -18.52 6.85 49.14
N LYS A 440 -18.61 8.16 49.38
CA LYS A 440 -18.67 9.18 48.32
C LYS A 440 -17.34 9.34 47.61
N GLU A 441 -16.22 9.23 48.33
CA GLU A 441 -14.88 9.20 47.71
C GLU A 441 -14.65 7.91 46.90
N GLU A 442 -15.15 6.75 47.35
CA GLU A 442 -15.12 5.48 46.60
C GLU A 442 -16.06 5.51 45.39
N GLU A 443 -17.25 6.11 45.48
CA GLU A 443 -18.10 6.38 44.30
C GLU A 443 -17.43 7.37 43.33
N PHE A 444 -16.70 8.37 43.85
CA PHE A 444 -15.96 9.32 43.02
C PHE A 444 -14.73 8.68 42.36
N GLU A 445 -13.99 7.81 43.07
CA GLU A 445 -12.87 7.05 42.54
C GLU A 445 -13.32 5.97 41.56
N THR A 446 -14.42 5.25 41.81
CA THR A 446 -14.97 4.26 40.87
C THR A 446 -15.56 4.92 39.63
N THR A 447 -16.21 6.08 39.73
CA THR A 447 -16.66 6.84 38.55
C THR A 447 -15.53 7.57 37.82
N ALA A 448 -14.45 7.96 38.51
CA ALA A 448 -13.23 8.45 37.90
C ALA A 448 -12.44 7.33 37.22
N GLU A 449 -12.36 6.14 37.83
CA GLU A 449 -11.78 4.94 37.24
C GLU A 449 -12.63 4.39 36.10
N GLU A 450 -13.96 4.49 36.11
CA GLU A 450 -14.80 4.16 34.94
C GLU A 450 -14.64 5.18 33.81
N LYS A 451 -14.40 6.46 34.12
CA LYS A 451 -14.07 7.51 33.13
C LYS A 451 -12.64 7.37 32.59
N ASP A 452 -11.70 6.90 33.40
CA ASP A 452 -10.33 6.61 32.98
C ASP A 452 -10.20 5.23 32.32
N GLN A 453 -11.02 4.25 32.67
CA GLN A 453 -11.12 2.96 31.96
C GLN A 453 -11.81 3.13 30.61
N LYS A 454 -12.84 3.98 30.47
CA LYS A 454 -13.38 4.39 29.16
C LYS A 454 -12.42 5.26 28.32
N LYS A 455 -11.35 5.79 28.91
CA LYS A 455 -10.24 6.45 28.19
C LYS A 455 -9.06 5.52 27.91
N ALA A 456 -8.96 4.39 28.60
CA ALA A 456 -7.85 3.44 28.48
C ALA A 456 -8.19 2.19 27.64
N THR A 457 -9.48 1.90 27.42
CA THR A 457 -9.94 0.98 26.38
C THR A 457 -10.60 1.77 25.26
N GLU A 458 -9.94 1.75 24.09
CA GLU A 458 -10.24 2.52 22.86
C GLU A 458 -9.98 4.03 22.94
N SER A 459 -8.77 4.39 22.49
CA SER A 459 -8.46 5.75 22.05
C SER A 459 -9.33 6.11 20.84
N GLU A 460 -10.53 6.64 21.06
CA GLU A 460 -11.21 7.35 20.00
C GLU A 460 -10.43 8.64 19.68
N PRO A 461 -10.07 8.86 18.40
CA PRO A 461 -9.33 10.05 17.99
C PRO A 461 -10.16 11.32 18.21
N LEU A 462 -9.52 12.42 18.60
CA LEU A 462 -10.18 13.73 18.69
C LEU A 462 -10.87 14.05 17.34
N PRO A 463 -12.10 14.61 17.34
CA PRO A 463 -12.84 14.84 16.11
C PRO A 463 -12.09 15.82 15.19
N THR A 464 -11.64 15.29 14.04
CA THR A 464 -11.12 16.03 12.89
C THR A 464 -12.22 16.19 11.86
N LYS A 465 -12.28 17.35 11.19
CA LYS A 465 -13.26 17.56 10.10
C LYS A 465 -12.91 16.63 8.93
N LYS A 466 -13.65 15.53 8.81
CA LYS A 466 -13.51 14.61 7.67
C LYS A 466 -14.12 15.27 6.41
N PRO A 467 -13.46 15.16 5.25
CA PRO A 467 -14.00 15.70 4.00
C PRO A 467 -15.30 14.99 3.62
N THR A 468 -16.30 15.77 3.23
CA THR A 468 -17.70 15.35 3.00
C THR A 468 -17.95 14.68 1.64
N LYS A 469 -16.91 14.42 0.84
CA LYS A 469 -17.06 13.91 -0.54
C LYS A 469 -16.92 12.40 -0.64
N SER A 470 -17.86 11.78 -1.35
CA SER A 470 -17.85 10.38 -1.78
C SER A 470 -16.59 10.07 -2.60
N VAL A 471 -16.05 8.88 -2.39
CA VAL A 471 -14.94 8.32 -3.19
C VAL A 471 -15.49 8.02 -4.59
N SER A 472 -14.91 8.60 -5.63
CA SER A 472 -15.26 8.24 -7.01
C SER A 472 -14.78 6.82 -7.29
N GLU A 473 -15.65 5.97 -7.84
CA GLU A 473 -15.31 4.58 -8.18
C GLU A 473 -14.27 4.48 -9.31
N THR A 474 -14.12 5.55 -10.10
CA THR A 474 -13.17 5.65 -11.21
C THR A 474 -11.91 6.42 -10.79
N THR A 475 -10.73 5.87 -11.10
CA THR A 475 -9.43 6.55 -10.99
C THR A 475 -8.78 6.70 -12.35
N ILE A 476 -8.20 7.87 -12.62
CA ILE A 476 -7.61 8.20 -13.92
C ILE A 476 -6.10 8.35 -13.75
N SER A 477 -5.35 7.62 -14.57
CA SER A 477 -3.90 7.77 -14.75
C SER A 477 -3.63 8.29 -16.15
N ILE A 478 -2.71 9.23 -16.29
CA ILE A 478 -2.33 9.76 -17.61
C ILE A 478 -0.88 9.40 -17.93
N CYS A 479 -0.58 9.14 -19.20
CA CYS A 479 0.76 8.98 -19.71
C CYS A 479 1.05 10.08 -20.73
N ILE A 480 2.19 10.76 -20.55
CA ILE A 480 2.67 11.83 -21.42
C ILE A 480 4.13 11.54 -21.83
N PRO A 481 4.51 11.78 -23.09
CA PRO A 481 5.88 11.61 -23.52
C PRO A 481 6.76 12.77 -23.04
N SER A 482 8.06 12.51 -22.86
CA SER A 482 9.06 13.53 -22.50
C SER A 482 9.23 14.59 -23.60
N THR A 483 8.79 14.31 -24.83
CA THR A 483 8.74 15.23 -25.97
C THR A 483 7.80 16.42 -25.79
N VAL A 484 6.94 16.42 -24.76
CA VAL A 484 6.12 17.59 -24.39
C VAL A 484 6.93 18.85 -24.11
N ILE A 485 8.19 18.69 -23.69
CA ILE A 485 9.15 19.79 -23.50
C ILE A 485 10.24 19.83 -24.57
N SER A 486 10.06 19.13 -25.69
CA SER A 486 11.00 19.14 -26.80
C SER A 486 11.14 20.55 -27.40
N SER A 487 12.21 20.76 -28.15
CA SER A 487 12.46 22.02 -28.84
C SER A 487 11.39 22.38 -29.89
N LYS A 488 10.52 21.44 -30.27
CA LYS A 488 9.36 21.69 -31.13
C LYS A 488 8.27 22.46 -30.39
N ASN A 489 8.11 22.23 -29.07
CA ASN A 489 7.05 22.83 -28.26
C ASN A 489 7.55 23.97 -27.35
N ALA A 490 8.76 23.84 -26.80
CA ALA A 490 9.32 24.80 -25.84
C ALA A 490 10.79 25.14 -26.15
N TYR A 491 11.10 26.43 -26.25
CA TYR A 491 12.44 26.93 -26.57
C TYR A 491 13.29 27.24 -25.35
N ASN A 492 12.65 27.55 -24.22
CA ASN A 492 13.34 27.98 -23.00
C ASN A 492 12.73 27.36 -21.74
N LEU A 493 13.47 27.45 -20.62
CA LEU A 493 13.05 26.87 -19.35
C LEU A 493 11.76 27.47 -18.80
N GLN A 494 11.48 28.75 -19.09
CA GLN A 494 10.25 29.41 -18.66
C GLN A 494 9.01 28.83 -19.35
N GLN A 495 9.08 28.62 -20.67
CA GLN A 495 8.03 27.97 -21.46
C GLN A 495 7.83 26.51 -20.99
N ILE A 496 8.93 25.75 -20.83
CA ILE A 496 8.89 24.40 -20.27
C ILE A 496 8.15 24.39 -18.93
N THR A 497 8.51 25.30 -18.02
CA THR A 497 7.90 25.38 -16.69
C THR A 497 6.41 25.72 -16.77
N ASN A 498 6.01 26.63 -17.68
CA ASN A 498 4.61 27.00 -17.89
C ASN A 498 3.77 25.85 -18.45
N ILE A 499 4.29 25.10 -19.42
CA ILE A 499 3.60 23.94 -19.99
C ILE A 499 3.36 22.90 -18.89
N ILE A 500 4.41 22.53 -18.13
CA ILE A 500 4.26 21.56 -17.05
C ILE A 500 3.35 22.09 -15.93
N TYR A 501 3.33 23.39 -15.67
CA TYR A 501 2.39 24.01 -14.74
C TYR A 501 0.93 23.85 -15.19
N GLN A 502 0.65 24.04 -16.49
CA GLN A 502 -0.70 23.84 -17.04
C GLN A 502 -1.14 22.37 -16.91
N ILE A 503 -0.24 21.43 -17.20
CA ILE A 503 -0.49 19.99 -17.02
C ILE A 503 -0.79 19.68 -15.55
N ALA A 504 0.07 20.12 -14.63
CA ALA A 504 -0.12 19.92 -13.19
C ALA A 504 -1.45 20.52 -12.69
N LYS A 505 -1.81 21.71 -13.19
CA LYS A 505 -3.07 22.39 -12.87
C LYS A 505 -4.28 21.59 -13.38
N ALA A 506 -4.26 21.11 -14.62
CA ALA A 506 -5.34 20.28 -15.17
C ALA A 506 -5.50 18.98 -14.35
N CYS A 507 -4.39 18.28 -14.08
CA CYS A 507 -4.40 17.03 -13.33
C CYS A 507 -4.93 17.18 -11.91
N THR A 508 -4.62 18.30 -11.24
CA THR A 508 -5.14 18.57 -9.88
C THR A 508 -6.60 19.00 -9.86
N ILE A 509 -7.07 19.73 -10.88
CA ILE A 509 -8.50 20.09 -11.03
C ILE A 509 -9.35 18.82 -11.17
N TYR A 510 -8.94 17.92 -12.07
CA TYR A 510 -9.65 16.69 -12.40
C TYR A 510 -9.26 15.49 -11.53
N LYS A 511 -8.48 15.70 -10.47
CA LYS A 511 -8.08 14.68 -9.48
C LYS A 511 -7.46 13.41 -10.09
N VAL A 512 -6.58 13.59 -11.07
CA VAL A 512 -5.77 12.50 -11.66
C VAL A 512 -4.95 11.81 -10.55
N ALA A 513 -4.93 10.49 -10.56
CA ALA A 513 -4.28 9.67 -9.54
C ALA A 513 -2.77 9.47 -9.81
N GLU A 514 -2.38 9.38 -11.08
CA GLU A 514 -0.98 9.23 -11.50
C GLU A 514 -0.69 9.91 -12.84
N ILE A 515 0.52 10.47 -12.96
CA ILE A 515 1.10 10.99 -14.19
C ILE A 515 2.36 10.19 -14.50
N ILE A 516 2.35 9.52 -15.65
CA ILE A 516 3.43 8.70 -16.17
C ILE A 516 4.16 9.52 -17.21
N VAL A 517 5.45 9.75 -17.00
CA VAL A 517 6.34 10.41 -17.96
C VAL A 517 7.08 9.32 -18.72
N PHE A 518 6.67 9.08 -19.96
CA PHE A 518 7.33 8.14 -20.86
C PHE A 518 8.56 8.81 -21.49
N ASP A 519 9.72 8.18 -21.34
CA ASP A 519 10.96 8.67 -21.95
C ASP A 519 11.04 8.17 -23.40
N ASP A 520 10.64 9.04 -24.32
CA ASP A 520 10.51 8.74 -25.74
C ASP A 520 11.82 8.98 -26.52
N GLU A 521 12.92 9.38 -25.86
CA GLU A 521 14.22 9.50 -26.53
C GLU A 521 14.97 8.16 -26.55
N PRO A 522 15.23 7.55 -27.73
CA PRO A 522 16.16 6.45 -27.81
C PRO A 522 17.57 6.99 -27.52
N GLU A 523 18.35 6.32 -26.66
CA GLU A 523 19.74 6.64 -26.30
C GLU A 523 20.70 6.85 -27.50
N LYS A 524 20.26 6.58 -28.75
CA LYS A 524 21.01 6.77 -29.99
C LYS A 524 21.40 8.23 -30.29
N THR A 525 20.79 9.25 -29.68
CA THR A 525 21.26 10.65 -29.79
C THR A 525 22.48 10.95 -28.93
N LEU A 526 22.84 10.08 -27.98
CA LEU A 526 24.07 10.16 -27.18
C LEU A 526 25.21 9.30 -27.75
N ALA A 527 24.95 8.50 -28.79
CA ALA A 527 25.89 7.55 -29.39
C ALA A 527 26.52 8.04 -30.70
N ASN A 528 26.78 9.35 -30.85
CA ASN A 528 27.64 9.88 -31.91
C ASN A 528 29.07 10.07 -31.34
N PRO A 529 30.02 9.14 -31.57
CA PRO A 529 31.35 9.19 -30.94
C PRO A 529 32.26 10.29 -31.53
N SER A 530 31.82 10.97 -32.59
CA SER A 530 32.63 11.91 -33.38
C SER A 530 32.47 13.38 -32.99
N LYS A 531 31.61 13.72 -32.02
CA LYS A 531 31.62 15.02 -31.36
C LYS A 531 31.88 14.81 -29.87
N LYS A 532 33.16 14.88 -29.48
CA LYS A 532 33.55 15.15 -28.08
C LYS A 532 33.02 16.53 -27.68
N SER A 533 31.74 16.64 -27.37
CA SER A 533 31.26 17.71 -26.49
C SER A 533 31.71 17.33 -25.09
N ASN A 534 32.56 18.18 -24.50
CA ASN A 534 33.11 18.01 -23.15
C ASN A 534 32.09 17.41 -22.17
N VAL A 535 32.48 16.28 -21.59
CA VAL A 535 31.78 15.58 -20.52
C VAL A 535 31.85 16.44 -19.26
N ASN A 536 30.90 17.37 -19.11
CA ASN A 536 30.49 17.90 -17.82
C ASN A 536 29.13 17.27 -17.50
N GLY A 537 29.04 16.54 -16.38
CA GLY A 537 27.84 15.84 -15.90
C GLY A 537 26.69 16.75 -15.44
N ASP A 538 26.38 17.81 -16.18
CA ASP A 538 25.45 18.89 -15.82
C ASP A 538 24.10 18.85 -16.55
N LYS A 539 23.90 17.97 -17.53
CA LYS A 539 22.64 17.90 -18.28
C LYS A 539 21.63 16.99 -17.58
N VAL A 540 20.55 17.59 -17.07
CA VAL A 540 19.35 16.91 -16.54
C VAL A 540 18.57 16.31 -17.72
N SER A 541 18.16 15.04 -17.66
CA SER A 541 17.36 14.43 -18.74
C SER A 541 15.99 15.10 -18.87
N PRO A 542 15.40 15.19 -20.08
CA PRO A 542 14.08 15.80 -20.28
C PRO A 542 13.00 15.14 -19.42
N SER A 543 12.95 13.80 -19.42
CA SER A 543 12.02 12.99 -18.62
C SER A 543 12.14 13.30 -17.11
N LEU A 544 13.35 13.45 -16.59
CA LEU A 544 13.60 13.80 -15.20
C LEU A 544 13.16 15.23 -14.89
N LEU A 545 13.38 16.17 -15.80
CA LEU A 545 12.96 17.57 -15.62
C LEU A 545 11.43 17.67 -15.56
N VAL A 546 10.71 17.02 -16.48
CA VAL A 546 9.24 16.96 -16.49
C VAL A 546 8.72 16.36 -15.19
N ALA A 547 9.20 15.17 -14.82
CA ALA A 547 8.77 14.50 -13.60
C ALA A 547 9.06 15.33 -12.34
N SER A 548 10.22 16.00 -12.29
CA SER A 548 10.60 16.84 -11.17
C SER A 548 9.76 18.12 -11.06
N LEU A 549 9.41 18.75 -12.18
CA LEU A 549 8.50 19.91 -12.21
C LEU A 549 7.08 19.53 -11.81
N LEU A 550 6.55 18.41 -12.31
CA LEU A 550 5.26 17.87 -11.88
C LEU A 550 5.24 17.61 -10.37
N GLN A 551 6.30 16.98 -9.85
CA GLN A 551 6.44 16.73 -8.42
C GLN A 551 6.60 18.05 -7.62
N PHE A 552 7.25 19.07 -8.17
CA PHE A 552 7.43 20.36 -7.53
C PHE A 552 6.07 21.04 -7.27
N PHE A 553 5.17 21.05 -8.26
CA PHE A 553 3.89 21.76 -8.14
C PHE A 553 2.93 21.19 -7.09
N ILE A 554 3.04 19.90 -6.73
CA ILE A 554 2.27 19.28 -5.64
C ILE A 554 3.00 19.29 -4.28
N THR A 555 4.27 19.69 -4.26
CA THR A 555 5.09 19.65 -3.05
C THR A 555 4.94 20.97 -2.28
N PRO A 556 4.60 20.94 -0.98
CA PRO A 556 4.55 22.16 -0.17
C PRO A 556 5.89 22.92 -0.19
N PRO A 557 5.89 24.26 -0.25
CA PRO A 557 7.11 25.05 -0.44
C PRO A 557 8.23 24.76 0.58
N TYR A 558 7.87 24.48 1.83
CA TYR A 558 8.82 24.19 2.91
C TYR A 558 9.50 22.81 2.78
N LEU A 559 8.97 21.90 1.95
CA LEU A 559 9.55 20.57 1.72
C LEU A 559 10.40 20.50 0.45
N VAL A 560 10.25 21.45 -0.48
CA VAL A 560 10.91 21.39 -1.80
C VAL A 560 12.42 21.16 -1.68
N LYS A 561 13.11 21.92 -0.83
CA LYS A 561 14.57 21.79 -0.67
C LYS A 561 14.99 20.41 -0.16
N THR A 562 14.20 19.80 0.72
CA THR A 562 14.47 18.46 1.25
C THR A 562 14.14 17.38 0.23
N MET A 563 12.98 17.48 -0.45
CA MET A 563 12.49 16.52 -1.44
C MET A 563 13.41 16.40 -2.66
N PHE A 564 13.98 17.51 -3.12
CA PHE A 564 14.86 17.56 -4.28
C PHE A 564 16.34 17.63 -3.89
N SER A 565 16.69 17.04 -2.74
CA SER A 565 18.09 16.96 -2.29
C SER A 565 18.84 15.84 -3.01
N SER A 566 20.11 16.09 -3.34
CA SER A 566 21.02 15.10 -3.90
C SER A 566 21.28 13.90 -2.99
N HIS A 567 21.05 14.05 -1.67
CA HIS A 567 21.13 12.94 -0.71
C HIS A 567 20.01 11.91 -0.94
N LEU A 568 18.83 12.32 -1.40
CA LEU A 568 17.71 11.40 -1.65
C LEU A 568 17.84 10.72 -3.00
N ASN A 569 18.25 11.48 -4.01
CA ASN A 569 18.45 10.97 -5.35
C ASN A 569 19.65 11.69 -5.97
N SER A 570 20.67 10.92 -6.34
CA SER A 570 21.89 11.46 -6.96
C SER A 570 21.59 12.25 -8.24
N LYS A 571 20.49 11.91 -8.95
CA LYS A 571 20.02 12.62 -10.15
C LYS A 571 19.56 14.05 -9.87
N PHE A 572 19.29 14.42 -8.61
CA PHE A 572 18.86 15.77 -8.21
C PHE A 572 20.00 16.77 -7.98
N LYS A 573 21.26 16.39 -8.24
CA LYS A 573 22.42 17.28 -8.02
C LYS A 573 22.26 18.69 -8.63
N ASN A 574 21.59 18.78 -9.79
CA ASN A 574 21.41 20.05 -10.53
C ASN A 574 19.93 20.38 -10.85
N ILE A 575 18.97 19.79 -10.13
CA ILE A 575 17.55 20.00 -10.44
C ILE A 575 16.98 21.29 -9.83
N LEU A 576 17.37 21.63 -8.59
CA LEU A 576 16.83 22.79 -7.87
C LEU A 576 16.97 24.12 -8.63
N PRO A 577 18.11 24.43 -9.28
CA PRO A 577 18.22 25.64 -10.10
C PRO A 577 17.23 25.71 -11.25
N LYS A 578 16.73 24.56 -11.75
CA LYS A 578 15.73 24.51 -12.83
C LYS A 578 14.33 24.94 -12.38
N PHE A 579 14.07 25.07 -11.08
CA PHE A 579 12.79 25.54 -10.54
C PHE A 579 12.68 27.06 -10.41
N THR A 580 13.68 27.83 -10.88
CA THR A 580 13.71 29.30 -10.76
C THR A 580 12.43 29.98 -11.25
N TYR A 581 11.87 29.53 -12.37
CA TYR A 581 10.60 30.05 -12.88
C TYR A 581 9.39 29.47 -12.15
N ALA A 582 9.48 28.22 -11.68
CA ALA A 582 8.38 27.54 -11.01
C ALA A 582 8.03 28.22 -9.67
N PHE A 583 9.03 28.74 -8.96
CA PHE A 583 8.82 29.56 -7.75
C PHE A 583 8.10 30.89 -8.01
N LYS A 584 8.15 31.42 -9.25
CA LYS A 584 7.49 32.68 -9.63
C LYS A 584 6.03 32.48 -10.05
N LEU A 585 5.63 31.24 -10.34
CA LEU A 585 4.27 30.95 -10.79
C LEU A 585 3.28 30.93 -9.61
N PRO A 586 2.00 31.26 -9.87
CA PRO A 586 0.96 31.11 -8.87
C PRO A 586 0.89 29.67 -8.37
N LYS A 587 0.58 29.51 -7.09
CA LYS A 587 0.36 28.18 -6.52
C LYS A 587 -0.99 27.64 -6.96
N ILE A 588 -1.07 26.32 -7.15
CA ILE A 588 -2.30 25.64 -7.54
C ILE A 588 -3.27 25.63 -6.36
N THR A 589 -4.34 26.42 -6.46
CA THR A 589 -5.32 26.63 -5.38
C THR A 589 -6.23 25.43 -5.11
N THR A 590 -6.35 24.51 -6.06
CA THR A 590 -7.13 23.27 -5.91
C THR A 590 -6.49 22.26 -4.98
N LEU A 591 -5.20 22.44 -4.62
CA LEU A 591 -4.52 21.55 -3.68
C LEU A 591 -5.15 21.62 -2.29
N PRO A 592 -5.40 20.48 -1.63
CA PRO A 592 -6.12 20.41 -0.35
C PRO A 592 -5.60 21.31 0.78
N PHE A 593 -4.29 21.58 0.87
CA PHE A 593 -3.71 22.46 1.89
C PHE A 593 -3.90 23.97 1.58
N MET A 594 -4.33 24.31 0.36
CA MET A 594 -4.60 25.68 -0.08
C MET A 594 -6.10 26.00 -0.15
N GLN A 595 -6.95 25.00 -0.04
CA GLN A 595 -8.40 25.20 -0.04
C GLN A 595 -8.86 25.91 1.24
N ASN A 596 -9.86 26.79 1.09
CA ASN A 596 -10.39 27.67 2.13
C ASN A 596 -11.11 26.95 3.29
N ASN A 597 -11.13 25.61 3.27
CA ASN A 597 -11.86 24.77 4.23
C ASN A 597 -11.10 24.57 5.56
N GLN A 598 -10.01 25.30 5.78
CA GLN A 598 -9.18 25.24 6.99
C GLN A 598 -8.57 23.85 7.29
N VAL A 599 -8.52 22.96 6.30
CA VAL A 599 -7.98 21.59 6.44
C VAL A 599 -6.50 21.61 6.87
N TYR A 600 -5.76 22.64 6.46
CA TYR A 600 -4.36 22.87 6.87
C TYR A 600 -4.17 23.08 8.39
N LYS A 601 -5.24 23.39 9.13
CA LYS A 601 -5.21 23.50 10.61
C LYS A 601 -5.20 22.12 11.28
N ASP A 602 -5.83 21.14 10.65
CA ASP A 602 -5.98 19.79 11.18
C ASP A 602 -4.93 18.85 10.58
N PHE A 603 -4.60 19.00 9.30
CA PHE A 603 -3.69 18.11 8.57
C PHE A 603 -2.60 18.88 7.82
N LYS A 604 -1.34 18.43 7.95
CA LYS A 604 -0.21 18.95 7.18
C LYS A 604 0.63 17.83 6.59
N GLU A 605 1.19 18.11 5.43
CA GLU A 605 2.23 17.29 4.83
C GLU A 605 3.56 17.48 5.56
N GLY A 606 4.33 16.41 5.71
CA GLY A 606 5.62 16.48 6.36
C GLY A 606 6.59 15.42 5.87
N MET A 607 7.86 15.64 6.19
CA MET A 607 8.95 14.71 5.91
C MET A 607 9.56 14.24 7.22
N ILE A 608 9.75 12.93 7.38
CA ILE A 608 10.45 12.38 8.55
C ILE A 608 11.91 12.85 8.52
N ILE A 609 12.36 13.49 9.60
CA ILE A 609 13.75 13.96 9.73
C ILE A 609 14.53 13.10 10.73
N PRO A 610 15.83 12.89 10.51
CA PRO A 610 16.67 12.25 11.50
C PRO A 610 16.71 13.08 12.78
N ARG A 611 16.69 12.41 13.93
CA ARG A 611 16.97 13.07 15.20
C ARG A 611 18.43 13.50 15.21
N GLU A 612 18.75 14.70 15.70
CA GLU A 612 20.14 15.05 15.95
C GLU A 612 20.72 14.09 17.01
N THR A 613 21.73 13.31 16.62
CA THR A 613 22.51 12.51 17.57
C THR A 613 23.36 13.46 18.41
N PRO A 614 23.31 13.40 19.76
CA PRO A 614 24.26 14.15 20.57
C PRO A 614 25.68 13.76 20.16
N LEU A 615 26.50 14.76 19.80
CA LEU A 615 27.90 14.55 19.46
C LEU A 615 28.62 13.92 20.66
N MET A 616 29.17 12.73 20.50
CA MET A 616 30.01 12.09 21.50
C MET A 616 31.29 12.93 21.67
N LYS A 617 31.43 13.61 22.80
CA LYS A 617 32.69 14.27 23.19
C LYS A 617 33.66 13.19 23.70
N LYS A 618 34.52 12.64 22.85
CA LYS A 618 35.78 12.04 23.34
C LYS A 618 36.69 13.19 23.78
N LYS A 619 37.43 13.03 24.88
CA LYS A 619 38.53 13.94 25.29
C LYS A 619 39.36 14.25 24.04
N ASN A 620 39.25 15.49 23.55
CA ASN A 620 39.99 16.10 22.43
C ASN A 620 39.51 15.90 20.98
N LYS A 621 38.35 15.28 20.67
CA LYS A 621 37.71 15.42 19.33
C LYS A 621 36.24 15.03 19.34
N LYS A 622 35.38 15.87 18.77
CA LYS A 622 33.96 15.55 18.50
C LYS A 622 33.93 14.54 17.34
N THR A 623 33.66 13.27 17.63
CA THR A 623 33.46 12.24 16.59
C THR A 623 31.96 12.00 16.41
N LYS A 624 31.51 11.89 15.15
CA LYS A 624 30.12 11.51 14.80
C LYS A 624 29.85 10.09 15.31
N SER A 625 28.61 9.79 15.71
CA SER A 625 28.20 8.45 16.14
C SER A 625 28.30 7.42 14.99
N ASP A 626 28.73 6.20 15.32
CA ASP A 626 28.96 5.12 14.33
C ASP A 626 27.68 4.62 13.62
N HIS A 627 26.50 4.84 14.21
CA HIS A 627 25.24 4.36 13.64
C HIS A 627 24.43 5.52 13.06
N LYS A 628 24.27 5.54 11.73
CA LYS A 628 23.33 6.45 11.05
C LYS A 628 21.92 6.07 11.49
N ILE A 629 21.20 7.01 12.10
CA ILE A 629 19.79 6.85 12.43
C ILE A 629 19.02 6.61 11.13
N THR A 630 18.33 5.48 11.01
CA THR A 630 17.54 5.10 9.82
C THR A 630 16.04 5.34 10.00
N VAL A 631 15.56 5.48 11.23
CA VAL A 631 14.15 5.64 11.60
C VAL A 631 13.97 6.76 12.61
N SER A 632 12.83 7.45 12.59
CA SER A 632 12.54 8.58 13.47
C SER A 632 11.04 8.77 13.70
N LYS A 633 10.68 9.54 14.73
CA LYS A 633 9.31 10.01 15.02
C LYS A 633 9.14 11.51 14.80
N TYR A 634 10.19 12.20 14.36
CA TYR A 634 10.19 13.65 14.16
C TYR A 634 9.87 13.97 12.71
N VAL A 635 8.95 14.90 12.51
CA VAL A 635 8.48 15.33 11.19
C VAL A 635 8.73 16.82 11.02
N ASN A 636 9.33 17.19 9.90
CA ASN A 636 9.34 18.57 9.44
C ASN A 636 8.01 18.87 8.73
N ILE A 637 7.19 19.72 9.33
CA ILE A 637 5.90 20.21 8.81
C ILE A 637 5.95 21.70 8.40
N GLY A 638 7.16 22.28 8.29
CA GLY A 638 7.37 23.69 7.94
C GLY A 638 7.25 24.67 9.11
N GLU A 639 7.12 24.17 10.34
CA GLU A 639 7.17 24.98 11.57
C GLU A 639 8.62 25.20 12.03
N LYS A 640 8.84 26.12 12.99
CA LYS A 640 10.17 26.39 13.56
C LYS A 640 10.79 25.16 14.23
N GLU A 641 9.95 24.32 14.84
CA GLU A 641 10.35 23.10 15.52
C GLU A 641 9.72 21.87 14.85
N ALA A 642 10.43 20.74 14.91
CA ALA A 642 9.94 19.49 14.35
C ALA A 642 8.85 18.87 15.24
N LEU A 643 7.77 18.39 14.62
CA LEU A 643 6.67 17.76 15.32
C LEU A 643 7.03 16.32 15.69
N LYS A 644 6.95 15.97 16.98
CA LYS A 644 7.11 14.58 17.45
C LYS A 644 5.77 13.85 17.36
N LEU A 645 5.76 12.74 16.62
CA LEU A 645 4.59 11.87 16.46
C LEU A 645 4.34 11.01 17.71
N ASN A 646 3.06 10.85 18.07
CA ASN A 646 2.59 9.97 19.13
C ASN A 646 2.29 8.56 18.59
N ILE A 647 3.29 7.92 17.99
CA ILE A 647 3.17 6.59 17.39
C ILE A 647 4.09 5.59 18.09
N LYS A 648 3.64 4.35 18.22
CA LYS A 648 4.43 3.25 18.83
C LYS A 648 5.63 2.89 17.94
N ARG A 649 5.37 2.72 16.63
CA ARG A 649 6.36 2.33 15.61
C ARG A 649 7.09 3.55 15.03
N GLU A 650 8.37 3.43 14.74
CA GLU A 650 9.17 4.48 14.09
C GLU A 650 9.10 4.36 12.57
N ILE A 651 9.21 5.49 11.87
CA ILE A 651 9.07 5.59 10.41
C ILE A 651 10.45 5.87 9.80
N PRO A 652 10.78 5.28 8.63
CA PRO A 652 12.05 5.57 7.97
C PRO A 652 12.25 7.06 7.69
N ILE A 653 13.48 7.54 7.87
CA ILE A 653 13.83 8.95 7.57
C ILE A 653 13.59 9.27 6.10
N TYR A 654 13.28 10.53 5.82
CA TYR A 654 12.94 11.04 4.48
C TYR A 654 11.71 10.40 3.83
N SER A 655 10.88 9.70 4.61
CA SER A 655 9.55 9.32 4.18
C SER A 655 8.63 10.53 4.24
N ARG A 656 7.84 10.73 3.19
CA ARG A 656 6.77 11.72 3.17
C ARG A 656 5.54 11.16 3.88
N VAL A 657 4.92 11.95 4.74
CA VAL A 657 3.75 11.55 5.54
C VAL A 657 2.74 12.69 5.64
N THR A 658 1.46 12.35 5.69
CA THR A 658 0.38 13.27 6.07
C THR A 658 0.15 13.15 7.57
N VAL A 659 0.27 14.25 8.30
CA VAL A 659 0.20 14.29 9.76
C VAL A 659 -1.09 14.95 10.21
N ASP A 660 -1.80 14.27 11.10
CA ASP A 660 -2.87 14.86 11.92
C ASP A 660 -2.23 15.66 13.06
N LEU A 661 -2.42 16.97 13.05
CA LEU A 661 -1.83 17.89 14.01
C LEU A 661 -2.46 17.77 15.41
N LYS A 662 -3.74 17.37 15.50
CA LYS A 662 -4.45 17.22 16.78
C LYS A 662 -4.00 15.95 17.49
N ASN A 663 -4.04 14.83 16.77
CA ASN A 663 -3.70 13.52 17.33
C ASN A 663 -2.20 13.21 17.29
N LYS A 664 -1.41 14.00 16.54
CA LYS A 664 0.04 13.80 16.30
C LYS A 664 0.34 12.42 15.71
N THR A 665 -0.54 11.92 14.85
CA THR A 665 -0.43 10.62 14.20
C THR A 665 -0.31 10.79 12.69
N VAL A 666 0.15 9.73 12.01
CA VAL A 666 0.15 9.68 10.55
C VAL A 666 -1.19 9.13 10.07
N VAL A 667 -1.78 9.79 9.08
CA VAL A 667 -3.06 9.42 8.46
C VAL A 667 -2.88 9.27 6.95
N SER A 668 -3.83 8.64 6.27
CA SER A 668 -3.80 8.57 4.81
C SER A 668 -4.23 9.92 4.19
N PRO A 669 -3.71 10.28 3.00
CA PRO A 669 -4.21 11.46 2.27
C PRO A 669 -5.71 11.37 1.96
N LEU A 670 -6.23 10.16 1.74
CA LEU A 670 -7.67 9.94 1.56
C LEU A 670 -8.46 10.38 2.79
N GLN A 671 -8.00 10.01 3.99
CA GLN A 671 -8.63 10.40 5.24
C GLN A 671 -8.51 11.91 5.51
N ALA A 672 -7.36 12.49 5.21
CA ALA A 672 -7.08 13.92 5.46
C ALA A 672 -7.77 14.85 4.45
N TYR A 673 -7.78 14.48 3.17
CA TYR A 673 -8.11 15.36 2.06
C TYR A 673 -9.25 14.86 1.16
N GLY A 674 -9.66 13.59 1.31
CA GLY A 674 -10.73 12.99 0.49
C GLY A 674 -10.29 12.68 -0.94
N VAL A 675 -9.01 12.90 -1.26
CA VAL A 675 -8.41 12.63 -2.58
C VAL A 675 -7.07 11.95 -2.34
N VAL A 676 -6.78 10.93 -3.12
CA VAL A 676 -5.55 10.15 -2.99
C VAL A 676 -5.02 9.79 -4.37
N GLY A 677 -3.75 10.08 -4.61
CA GLY A 677 -3.04 9.55 -5.77
C GLY A 677 -2.57 8.12 -5.50
N HIS A 678 -2.13 7.42 -6.54
CA HIS A 678 -1.57 6.08 -6.35
C HIS A 678 -0.36 6.09 -5.38
N LYS A 679 -0.08 4.95 -4.74
CA LYS A 679 0.91 4.83 -3.64
C LYS A 679 0.71 5.81 -2.48
N ALA A 680 -0.55 6.15 -2.18
CA ALA A 680 -0.90 7.15 -1.16
C ALA A 680 -0.18 8.49 -1.39
N ALA A 681 0.00 8.87 -2.66
CA ALA A 681 0.57 10.15 -3.01
C ALA A 681 -0.42 11.29 -2.73
N PHE A 682 0.12 12.44 -2.36
CA PHE A 682 -0.65 13.66 -2.22
C PHE A 682 -0.89 14.30 -3.60
N GLY A 683 -2.15 14.50 -3.98
CA GLY A 683 -2.51 14.93 -5.32
C GLY A 683 -2.39 13.75 -6.29
N TYR A 684 -1.36 13.77 -7.14
CA TYR A 684 -1.03 12.70 -8.08
C TYR A 684 0.32 12.04 -7.76
N HIS A 685 0.48 10.78 -8.13
CA HIS A 685 1.78 10.12 -8.18
C HIS A 685 2.51 10.46 -9.49
N VAL A 686 3.80 10.73 -9.45
CA VAL A 686 4.60 10.91 -10.67
C VAL A 686 5.52 9.71 -10.84
N ARG A 687 5.42 9.04 -11.99
CA ARG A 687 6.25 7.89 -12.35
C ARG A 687 6.96 8.15 -13.66
N MET A 688 8.20 7.69 -13.78
CA MET A 688 8.94 7.73 -15.05
C MET A 688 8.99 6.32 -15.64
N ALA A 689 8.71 6.19 -16.94
CA ALA A 689 8.82 4.95 -17.69
C ALA A 689 9.91 5.12 -18.76
N SER A 690 11.01 4.37 -18.63
CA SER A 690 12.14 4.44 -19.58
C SER A 690 11.93 3.61 -20.85
N GLU A 691 10.99 2.67 -20.80
CA GLU A 691 10.63 1.75 -21.88
C GLU A 691 9.12 1.71 -21.97
N PHE A 692 8.59 1.36 -23.14
CA PHE A 692 7.15 1.44 -23.41
C PHE A 692 6.37 0.41 -22.58
N ASN A 693 6.86 -0.82 -22.47
CA ASN A 693 6.33 -1.87 -21.59
C ASN A 693 6.15 -1.44 -20.13
N LYS A 694 7.02 -0.56 -19.62
CA LYS A 694 7.02 -0.10 -18.22
C LYS A 694 5.84 0.80 -17.94
N ILE A 695 5.23 1.42 -18.95
CA ILE A 695 3.96 2.15 -18.79
C ILE A 695 2.90 1.24 -18.14
N PHE A 696 2.81 -0.01 -18.61
CA PHE A 696 1.83 -1.00 -18.16
C PHE A 696 2.34 -1.87 -17.01
N THR A 697 3.55 -2.44 -17.17
CA THR A 697 4.09 -3.46 -16.24
C THR A 697 4.52 -2.89 -14.88
N GLN A 698 4.87 -1.61 -14.80
CA GLN A 698 5.23 -0.94 -13.53
C GLN A 698 4.08 -0.11 -12.96
N SER A 699 2.83 -0.48 -13.26
CA SER A 699 1.66 0.13 -12.65
C SER A 699 1.73 0.03 -11.11
N PRO A 700 1.37 1.09 -10.37
CA PRO A 700 1.30 1.04 -8.91
C PRO A 700 0.09 0.26 -8.39
N ILE A 701 -0.82 -0.16 -9.28
CA ILE A 701 -2.05 -0.90 -8.98
C ILE A 701 -1.77 -2.40 -9.12
N SER A 702 -2.21 -3.22 -8.16
CA SER A 702 -1.99 -4.68 -8.20
C SER A 702 -2.64 -5.35 -9.43
N ASP A 703 -3.83 -4.87 -9.80
CA ASP A 703 -4.67 -5.47 -10.84
C ASP A 703 -4.43 -4.82 -12.21
N GLY A 704 -3.51 -3.84 -12.29
CA GLY A 704 -3.24 -3.07 -13.49
C GLY A 704 -4.34 -2.04 -13.81
N TYR A 705 -4.34 -1.58 -15.07
CA TYR A 705 -5.37 -0.68 -15.58
C TYR A 705 -6.53 -1.48 -16.15
N SER A 706 -7.75 -1.10 -15.79
CA SER A 706 -9.00 -1.72 -16.24
C SER A 706 -9.32 -1.40 -17.69
N SER A 707 -8.95 -0.20 -18.13
CA SER A 707 -9.09 0.22 -19.53
C SER A 707 -8.00 1.18 -19.96
N THR A 708 -7.61 1.10 -21.22
CA THR A 708 -6.62 1.97 -21.85
C THR A 708 -7.26 2.81 -22.96
N ILE A 709 -7.08 4.13 -22.86
CA ILE A 709 -7.63 5.12 -23.79
C ILE A 709 -6.47 5.80 -24.49
N TYR A 710 -6.48 5.79 -25.82
CA TYR A 710 -5.56 6.57 -26.63
C TYR A 710 -6.14 7.94 -26.99
N VAL A 711 -5.32 8.99 -26.83
CA VAL A 711 -5.64 10.35 -27.25
C VAL A 711 -4.57 10.84 -28.23
N ASN A 712 -4.97 11.09 -29.48
CA ASN A 712 -4.08 11.67 -30.48
C ASN A 712 -3.87 13.16 -30.21
N CYS A 713 -2.64 13.55 -29.91
CA CYS A 713 -2.23 14.95 -29.76
C CYS A 713 -0.81 15.15 -30.29
N ASP A 714 -0.37 16.40 -30.43
CA ASP A 714 0.91 16.75 -31.06
C ASP A 714 1.01 16.28 -32.54
N ASP A 715 -0.14 16.15 -33.21
CA ASP A 715 -0.28 15.91 -34.66
C ASP A 715 -0.91 17.12 -35.36
N TYR A 716 -0.09 18.14 -35.64
CA TYR A 716 -0.55 19.41 -36.21
C TYR A 716 -1.01 19.33 -37.67
N PHE A 717 -0.64 18.27 -38.38
CA PHE A 717 -0.90 18.14 -39.83
C PHE A 717 -1.90 17.03 -40.16
N GLY A 718 -2.52 16.41 -39.15
CA GLY A 718 -3.45 15.30 -39.34
C GLY A 718 -2.80 14.11 -40.04
N ASN A 719 -1.50 13.90 -39.82
CA ASN A 719 -0.78 12.80 -40.45
C ASN A 719 -1.25 11.43 -39.94
N ASN A 720 -1.79 11.40 -38.72
CA ASN A 720 -2.28 10.18 -38.09
C ASN A 720 -3.71 9.81 -38.56
N ASN A 721 -4.47 10.76 -39.13
CA ASN A 721 -5.81 10.51 -39.70
C ASN A 721 -5.79 9.56 -40.90
N LYS A 722 -4.60 9.26 -41.46
CA LYS A 722 -4.42 8.31 -42.57
C LYS A 722 -4.13 6.88 -42.10
N ILE A 723 -4.02 6.66 -40.79
CA ILE A 723 -3.61 5.38 -40.22
C ILE A 723 -4.87 4.55 -39.93
N SER A 724 -5.18 3.60 -40.82
CA SER A 724 -6.35 2.72 -40.73
C SER A 724 -6.45 1.91 -39.42
N GLU A 725 -5.33 1.70 -38.72
CA GLU A 725 -5.30 0.98 -37.44
C GLU A 725 -6.01 1.76 -36.32
N LEU A 726 -5.96 3.09 -36.33
CA LEU A 726 -6.69 3.92 -35.36
C LEU A 726 -8.20 3.93 -35.64
N ASP A 727 -8.62 3.65 -36.87
CA ASP A 727 -10.05 3.59 -37.22
C ASP A 727 -10.73 2.35 -36.64
N ASN A 728 -9.95 1.29 -36.40
CA ASN A 728 -10.43 0.05 -35.77
C ASN A 728 -10.66 0.18 -34.26
N LEU A 729 -10.14 1.23 -33.60
CA LEU A 729 -10.35 1.44 -32.17
C LEU A 729 -11.78 1.93 -31.89
N SER A 730 -12.40 1.34 -30.87
CA SER A 730 -13.71 1.79 -30.39
C SER A 730 -13.64 3.24 -29.90
N THR A 731 -14.69 4.03 -30.13
CA THR A 731 -14.76 5.38 -29.54
C THR A 731 -15.13 5.24 -28.07
N PHE A 732 -14.40 5.93 -27.21
CA PHE A 732 -14.64 5.95 -25.76
C PHE A 732 -16.10 6.31 -25.44
N LYS A 733 -16.70 5.58 -24.49
CA LYS A 733 -18.10 5.79 -24.04
C LYS A 733 -18.18 6.09 -22.55
N GLU A 734 -17.62 5.22 -21.71
CA GLU A 734 -17.71 5.33 -20.25
C GLU A 734 -16.42 4.81 -19.59
N ALA A 735 -16.01 5.45 -18.49
CA ALA A 735 -14.82 5.10 -17.73
C ALA A 735 -15.21 4.45 -16.39
N THR A 736 -14.98 3.14 -16.26
CA THR A 736 -15.17 2.40 -15.01
C THR A 736 -13.85 1.81 -14.51
N GLY A 737 -13.57 1.97 -13.21
CA GLY A 737 -12.37 1.41 -12.58
C GLY A 737 -11.11 2.26 -12.78
N ASN A 738 -9.98 1.61 -13.06
CA ASN A 738 -8.68 2.27 -13.19
C ASN A 738 -8.34 2.52 -14.66
N VAL A 739 -8.52 3.74 -15.13
CA VAL A 739 -8.36 4.09 -16.54
C VAL A 739 -6.99 4.70 -16.79
N LEU A 740 -6.28 4.18 -17.80
CA LEU A 740 -5.03 4.77 -18.30
C LEU A 740 -5.30 5.53 -19.60
N MET A 741 -5.06 6.83 -19.60
CA MET A 741 -5.09 7.66 -20.80
C MET A 741 -3.68 7.90 -21.32
N VAL A 742 -3.36 7.46 -22.52
CA VAL A 742 -2.06 7.69 -23.16
C VAL A 742 -2.21 8.81 -24.18
N LEU A 743 -1.57 9.94 -23.90
CA LEU A 743 -1.62 11.15 -24.72
C LEU A 743 -0.27 11.33 -25.41
N GLY A 744 -0.28 11.41 -26.75
CA GLY A 744 0.91 11.69 -27.53
C GLY A 744 0.70 11.45 -29.01
N ASN A 745 1.71 11.78 -29.80
CA ASN A 745 1.69 11.48 -31.22
C ASN A 745 1.79 9.97 -31.43
N TYR A 746 0.88 9.40 -32.24
CA TYR A 746 0.86 7.96 -32.51
C TYR A 746 2.19 7.43 -33.03
N LYS A 747 2.86 8.18 -33.92
CA LYS A 747 4.12 7.75 -34.55
C LYS A 747 5.25 7.62 -33.53
N ASP A 748 5.26 8.53 -32.56
CA ASP A 748 6.26 8.56 -31.50
C ASP A 748 6.04 7.38 -30.55
N LEU A 749 4.78 7.14 -30.13
CA LEU A 749 4.42 5.95 -29.34
C LEU A 749 4.72 4.64 -30.09
N GLN A 750 4.45 4.58 -31.39
CA GLN A 750 4.76 3.42 -32.23
C GLN A 750 6.27 3.20 -32.39
N ALA A 751 7.06 4.28 -32.43
CA ALA A 751 8.52 4.19 -32.43
C ALA A 751 9.05 3.69 -31.08
N GLY A 752 8.52 4.21 -29.97
CA GLY A 752 8.81 3.74 -28.61
C GLY A 752 8.46 2.26 -28.42
N PHE A 753 7.30 1.84 -28.91
CA PHE A 753 6.88 0.42 -28.91
C PHE A 753 7.85 -0.47 -29.71
N LYS A 754 8.28 -0.03 -30.91
CA LYS A 754 9.25 -0.77 -31.73
C LYS A 754 10.67 -0.77 -31.17
N ALA A 755 11.03 0.25 -30.39
CA ALA A 755 12.32 0.34 -29.73
C ALA A 755 12.41 -0.55 -28.49
N ASP A 756 11.26 -0.95 -27.93
CA ASP A 756 11.19 -1.87 -26.81
C ASP A 756 11.57 -3.28 -27.25
N THR A 757 12.70 -3.78 -26.73
CA THR A 757 13.24 -5.11 -27.07
C THR A 757 12.76 -6.20 -26.12
N SER A 758 11.85 -5.88 -25.21
CA SER A 758 11.34 -6.83 -24.24
C SER A 758 10.31 -7.79 -24.88
N ASN A 759 10.38 -9.06 -24.48
CA ASN A 759 9.48 -10.12 -24.93
C ASN A 759 8.02 -9.99 -24.42
N VAL A 760 7.63 -8.84 -23.89
CA VAL A 760 6.30 -8.65 -23.28
C VAL A 760 5.20 -8.58 -24.33
N PHE A 761 5.51 -8.07 -25.52
CA PHE A 761 4.56 -7.87 -26.62
C PHE A 761 4.70 -8.92 -27.74
N GLU A 762 5.05 -10.16 -27.39
CA GLU A 762 5.14 -11.26 -28.37
C GLU A 762 3.82 -11.39 -29.16
N ASN A 763 3.90 -11.31 -30.49
CA ASN A 763 2.79 -11.35 -31.46
C ASN A 763 1.93 -10.08 -31.62
N ILE A 764 2.40 -8.92 -31.16
CA ILE A 764 1.74 -7.63 -31.41
C ILE A 764 2.61 -6.76 -32.34
N ASP A 765 2.09 -6.40 -33.51
CA ASP A 765 2.85 -5.64 -34.51
C ASP A 765 2.63 -4.11 -34.43
N SER A 766 1.51 -3.68 -33.85
CA SER A 766 1.08 -2.27 -33.78
C SER A 766 0.70 -1.86 -32.36
N VAL A 767 1.07 -0.62 -31.99
CA VAL A 767 0.77 -0.04 -30.68
C VAL A 767 -0.73 0.18 -30.49
N ALA A 768 -1.49 0.32 -31.58
CA ALA A 768 -2.94 0.46 -31.55
C ALA A 768 -3.64 -0.70 -30.80
N HIS A 769 -3.11 -1.92 -30.91
CA HIS A 769 -3.68 -3.10 -30.27
C HIS A 769 -3.56 -3.11 -28.73
N LEU A 770 -2.80 -2.19 -28.15
CA LEU A 770 -2.65 -2.04 -26.70
C LEU A 770 -3.69 -1.09 -26.09
N PHE A 771 -4.51 -0.46 -26.93
CA PHE A 771 -5.52 0.50 -26.53
C PHE A 771 -6.93 -0.08 -26.76
N ASP A 772 -7.78 -0.05 -25.73
CA ASP A 772 -9.16 -0.52 -25.84
C ASP A 772 -10.05 0.46 -26.61
N SER A 773 -9.79 1.76 -26.42
CA SER A 773 -10.59 2.82 -27.02
C SER A 773 -9.75 4.05 -27.40
N LYS A 774 -10.30 4.85 -28.32
CA LYS A 774 -9.79 6.17 -28.68
C LYS A 774 -10.74 7.26 -28.20
N LEU A 775 -10.18 8.37 -27.72
CA LEU A 775 -10.93 9.57 -27.40
C LEU A 775 -10.70 10.63 -28.48
N ASN A 776 -11.80 11.05 -29.12
CA ASN A 776 -11.73 12.07 -30.16
C ASN A 776 -11.63 13.46 -29.53
N ILE A 777 -10.55 14.16 -29.83
CA ILE A 777 -10.33 15.58 -29.50
C ILE A 777 -10.11 16.39 -30.78
N PRO A 778 -10.21 17.73 -30.75
CA PRO A 778 -9.91 18.54 -31.92
C PRO A 778 -8.49 18.30 -32.45
N ASP A 779 -8.34 18.32 -33.78
CA ASP A 779 -7.05 18.09 -34.43
C ASP A 779 -6.05 19.23 -34.12
N GLY A 780 -4.76 18.87 -34.06
CA GLY A 780 -3.68 19.83 -33.84
C GLY A 780 -3.56 20.38 -32.42
N CYS A 781 -4.23 19.79 -31.43
CA CYS A 781 -4.05 20.15 -30.03
C CYS A 781 -2.65 19.80 -29.51
N ARG A 782 -2.06 20.71 -28.73
CA ARG A 782 -0.86 20.45 -27.93
C ARG A 782 -1.19 19.50 -26.79
N ILE A 783 -0.16 18.85 -26.24
CA ILE A 783 -0.34 17.87 -25.15
C ILE A 783 -1.02 18.52 -23.93
N GLU A 784 -0.59 19.72 -23.51
CA GLU A 784 -1.18 20.41 -22.36
C GLU A 784 -2.67 20.74 -22.52
N ASP A 785 -3.08 21.14 -23.73
CA ASP A 785 -4.48 21.45 -24.05
C ASP A 785 -5.31 20.17 -24.20
N ALA A 786 -4.72 19.15 -24.87
CA ALA A 786 -5.32 17.85 -25.04
C ALA A 786 -5.63 17.18 -23.70
N ILE A 787 -4.75 17.29 -22.70
CA ILE A 787 -4.99 16.77 -21.34
C ILE A 787 -6.23 17.43 -20.74
N LEU A 788 -6.35 18.76 -20.84
CA LEU A 788 -7.48 19.49 -20.28
C LEU A 788 -8.80 19.08 -20.95
N ILE A 789 -8.83 19.02 -22.27
CA ILE A 789 -10.01 18.63 -23.06
C ILE A 789 -10.39 17.17 -22.78
N SER A 790 -9.39 16.28 -22.74
CA SER A 790 -9.62 14.85 -22.57
C SER A 790 -10.14 14.53 -21.18
N LEU A 791 -9.55 15.14 -20.14
CA LEU A 791 -10.01 14.95 -18.77
C LEU A 791 -11.42 15.51 -18.56
N ALA A 792 -11.78 16.62 -19.22
CA ALA A 792 -13.14 17.14 -19.20
C ALA A 792 -14.14 16.11 -19.76
N LYS A 793 -13.84 15.55 -20.94
CA LYS A 793 -14.71 14.56 -21.63
C LYS A 793 -14.85 13.20 -20.94
N VAL A 794 -13.87 12.80 -20.13
CA VAL A 794 -13.87 11.49 -19.44
C VAL A 794 -14.59 11.56 -18.10
N ILE A 795 -14.71 12.77 -17.51
CA ILE A 795 -15.32 13.00 -16.19
C ILE A 795 -16.74 13.56 -16.30
N GLU A 796 -17.09 14.21 -17.41
CA GLU A 796 -18.49 14.45 -17.82
C GLU A 796 -19.21 13.13 -18.13
#